data_AF-A0A804PSN1-F1
#
_entry.id   AF-A0A804PSN1-F1
#
_cell.length_a   1.000
_cell.length_b   1.000
_cell.length_c   1.000
_cell.angle_alpha   90.00
_cell.angle_beta   90.00
_cell.angle_gamma   90.00
#
_symmetry.space_group_name_H-M   'P 1'
#
loop_
_entity.id
_entity.type
_entity.pdbx_description
1 polymer ?
#
loop_
_entity_poly.entity_id
_entity_poly.type
_entity_poly.pdbx_seq_one_letter_code
_entity_poly.pdbx_strand_id
1 'polypeptide(L)'
;MPISACSMQKKMETWLVLTALLLSLSLVYFFLPFISCPWIDGTYGDDESSTHTHVPQAAAAGTETVKVITTPVFPHIPRLQASKDFQVLVRVEAPPALQQHRRVPVDLAVVLDVGASTGTGTGVPRLDAVKKAVKFIISQVHDNDRLAVVGPSNYRLVTGFKDTYDARHNAQKSVEQLQHRGEFTSGAGLEEAIKILEELPATASRSSRARFVILVTDRAVAEGSSRFSKLPRESLPPVHTFGLGEAHDPRELLHIARESQGTYSFVDDQNTDGITGAIAVCLSGLKNVVAVGARVRLETPVGSGVTIERIQSGGYTYSRTRPITTRDDKTYVEVALGALYAGEVKSFLVHLSVPALLASTSTVVADGCYRQQLLTASLVGHYTTSDEEYAAAPASPSPTVTQAILYVQRPPPEALDVFCGGALQTVPVPVVMNHIARFGVLEMVATFVDTDIGRHSTVTAEVATKLRAQWEKFVQARQFWSGLDLGVLEDEVSWMVNILEKAASRSGSSAATAYMLSWLSSYQMQRPTAMGSPDSVAAAFVTVNMQLTLLEVRKGIVTLPPPQPPIVCVDPLPPPLFKPSGRNDDTYRVVNTAYPPSVLVDAINEAMKQMHLALVQASKLQRCDGAGVDAMMPRAAGAFA
;
A
#
# COMPACT_ATOMS: atom_id res chain seq x y z
N MET A 1 -35.31 -69.09 9.02
CA MET A 1 -34.10 -68.72 8.26
C MET A 1 -34.09 -67.20 8.06
N PRO A 2 -32.94 -66.53 8.24
CA PRO A 2 -32.89 -65.13 8.66
C PRO A 2 -32.62 -64.15 7.51
N ILE A 3 -33.16 -62.93 7.58
CA ILE A 3 -32.63 -61.75 6.85
C ILE A 3 -32.61 -60.54 7.79
N SER A 4 -31.42 -60.34 8.38
CA SER A 4 -30.65 -59.11 8.66
C SER A 4 -31.34 -57.85 9.26
N ALA A 5 -30.94 -57.56 10.51
CA ALA A 5 -31.27 -56.39 11.32
C ALA A 5 -30.35 -55.16 11.09
N CYS A 6 -29.74 -54.97 9.92
CA CYS A 6 -28.75 -53.90 9.69
C CYS A 6 -29.32 -52.59 9.06
N SER A 7 -30.63 -52.52 8.79
CA SER A 7 -31.24 -51.38 8.07
C SER A 7 -31.98 -50.36 8.97
N MET A 8 -32.44 -50.76 10.17
CA MET A 8 -33.21 -49.85 11.04
C MET A 8 -32.37 -48.97 11.96
N GLN A 9 -31.10 -49.32 12.22
CA GLN A 9 -30.24 -48.53 13.13
C GLN A 9 -29.70 -47.25 12.47
N LYS A 10 -29.51 -47.25 11.14
CA LYS A 10 -28.99 -46.08 10.39
C LYS A 10 -30.02 -44.97 10.16
N LYS A 11 -31.33 -45.27 10.22
CA LYS A 11 -32.39 -44.26 10.05
C LYS A 11 -32.76 -43.53 11.34
N MET A 12 -32.46 -44.09 12.51
CA MET A 12 -32.74 -43.46 13.82
C MET A 12 -31.66 -42.44 14.20
N GLU A 13 -30.38 -42.69 13.86
CA GLU A 13 -29.28 -41.75 14.14
C GLU A 13 -29.34 -40.48 13.27
N THR A 14 -29.87 -40.56 12.04
CA THR A 14 -30.03 -39.38 11.17
C THR A 14 -31.10 -38.41 11.66
N TRP A 15 -32.13 -38.90 12.36
CA TRP A 15 -33.19 -38.06 12.93
C TRP A 15 -32.76 -37.40 14.26
N LEU A 16 -31.87 -38.02 15.03
CA LEU A 16 -31.31 -37.41 16.25
C LEU A 16 -30.29 -36.29 15.95
N VAL A 17 -29.50 -36.41 14.89
CA VAL A 17 -28.52 -35.37 14.51
C VAL A 17 -29.18 -34.15 13.86
N LEU A 18 -30.25 -34.34 13.06
CA LEU A 18 -31.00 -33.22 12.48
C LEU A 18 -31.79 -32.44 13.53
N THR A 19 -32.33 -33.11 14.55
CA THR A 19 -33.06 -32.46 15.65
C THR A 19 -32.13 -31.72 16.60
N ALA A 20 -30.91 -32.21 16.83
CA ALA A 20 -29.88 -31.50 17.60
C ALA A 20 -29.33 -30.24 16.87
N LEU A 21 -29.23 -30.26 15.54
CA LEU A 21 -28.83 -29.08 14.75
C LEU A 21 -29.92 -28.01 14.65
N LEU A 22 -31.20 -28.39 14.67
CA LEU A 22 -32.31 -27.44 14.64
C LEU A 22 -32.57 -26.79 16.01
N LEU A 23 -32.24 -27.47 17.11
CA LEU A 23 -32.31 -26.91 18.47
C LEU A 23 -31.17 -25.94 18.79
N SER A 24 -29.99 -26.07 18.16
CA SER A 24 -28.88 -25.13 18.36
C SER A 24 -29.03 -23.82 17.56
N LEU A 25 -29.75 -23.83 16.43
CA LEU A 25 -30.05 -22.61 15.67
C LEU A 25 -31.16 -21.74 16.31
N SER A 26 -32.02 -22.29 17.17
CA SER A 26 -33.04 -21.49 17.88
C SER A 26 -32.52 -20.78 19.15
N LEU A 27 -31.34 -21.14 19.64
CA LEU A 27 -30.74 -20.55 20.85
C LEU A 27 -29.83 -19.33 20.58
N VAL A 28 -29.48 -19.06 19.31
CA VAL A 28 -28.62 -17.91 18.94
C VAL A 28 -29.44 -16.67 18.56
N TYR A 29 -30.77 -16.79 18.41
CA TYR A 29 -31.65 -15.69 18.00
C TYR A 29 -32.42 -14.98 19.14
N PHE A 30 -32.16 -15.30 20.42
CA PHE A 30 -32.96 -14.80 21.55
C PHE A 30 -32.25 -13.93 22.60
N PHE A 31 -31.04 -13.41 22.34
CA PHE A 31 -30.44 -12.39 23.21
C PHE A 31 -29.77 -11.25 22.41
N LEU A 32 -30.59 -10.48 21.71
CA LEU A 32 -30.43 -9.03 21.69
C LEU A 32 -31.49 -8.46 22.63
N PRO A 33 -31.14 -7.48 23.48
CA PRO A 33 -31.82 -6.21 23.29
C PRO A 33 -30.85 -5.03 23.27
N PHE A 34 -31.11 -4.15 22.31
CA PHE A 34 -30.87 -2.72 22.46
C PHE A 34 -31.62 -2.20 23.70
N ILE A 35 -31.01 -1.27 24.45
CA ILE A 35 -31.55 0.07 24.80
C ILE A 35 -30.91 0.60 26.12
N SER A 36 -30.41 1.84 26.01
CA SER A 36 -30.25 2.90 27.03
C SER A 36 -29.07 2.93 28.00
N CYS A 37 -28.28 4.01 27.85
CA CYS A 37 -27.67 4.73 28.96
C CYS A 37 -28.73 5.24 29.95
N PRO A 38 -28.39 5.31 31.24
CA PRO A 38 -28.68 6.51 32.03
C PRO A 38 -27.48 7.02 32.81
N TRP A 39 -27.57 8.30 33.15
CA TRP A 39 -26.62 9.12 33.87
C TRP A 39 -26.60 8.81 35.39
N ILE A 40 -25.41 8.99 35.96
CA ILE A 40 -25.00 9.46 37.31
C ILE A 40 -26.10 9.57 38.40
N ASP A 41 -25.89 8.87 39.53
CA ASP A 41 -25.91 9.51 40.86
C ASP A 41 -25.06 8.72 41.88
N GLY A 42 -24.33 9.44 42.74
CA GLY A 42 -23.30 8.90 43.63
C GLY A 42 -23.81 8.48 45.01
N THR A 43 -22.99 7.71 45.74
CA THR A 43 -22.80 7.87 47.20
C THR A 43 -21.52 7.19 47.69
N TYR A 44 -20.84 7.97 48.53
CA TYR A 44 -19.73 7.78 49.46
C TYR A 44 -19.47 6.38 50.07
N GLY A 45 -18.18 6.06 50.28
CA GLY A 45 -17.70 4.96 51.13
C GLY A 45 -16.19 4.70 50.95
N ASP A 46 -15.37 5.38 51.74
CA ASP A 46 -13.91 5.26 51.81
C ASP A 46 -13.44 3.88 52.32
N ASP A 47 -12.35 3.32 51.77
CA ASP A 47 -11.19 2.79 52.52
C ASP A 47 -10.09 2.16 51.62
N GLU A 48 -8.86 2.32 52.08
CA GLU A 48 -7.54 2.14 51.44
C GLU A 48 -7.25 0.77 50.79
N SER A 49 -6.50 0.79 49.68
CA SER A 49 -5.11 0.27 49.60
C SER A 49 -4.63 0.11 48.15
N SER A 50 -3.48 0.70 47.87
CA SER A 50 -2.93 0.98 46.54
C SER A 50 -2.23 -0.24 45.91
N THR A 51 -2.72 -0.72 44.77
CA THR A 51 -1.90 -1.46 43.79
C THR A 51 -2.15 -0.86 42.39
N HIS A 52 -1.19 -0.07 41.91
CA HIS A 52 -1.22 0.51 40.57
C HIS A 52 -0.99 -0.58 39.51
N THR A 53 -2.09 -1.15 39.02
CA THR A 53 -2.12 -1.88 37.75
C THR A 53 -2.07 -0.83 36.63
N HIS A 54 -0.93 -0.69 35.98
CA HIS A 54 -0.79 0.17 34.81
C HIS A 54 -1.62 -0.43 33.67
N VAL A 55 -2.84 0.06 33.50
CA VAL A 55 -3.55 -0.02 32.22
C VAL A 55 -2.63 0.69 31.21
N PRO A 56 -2.28 0.08 30.06
CA PRO A 56 -1.65 0.84 29.00
C PRO A 56 -2.69 1.81 28.44
N GLN A 57 -2.67 3.01 29.01
CA GLN A 57 -3.25 4.21 28.47
C GLN A 57 -2.79 4.34 27.02
N ALA A 58 -3.74 4.61 26.13
CA ALA A 58 -3.51 4.84 24.71
C ALA A 58 -2.23 5.66 24.52
N ALA A 59 -1.20 5.01 23.97
CA ALA A 59 0.07 5.64 23.72
C ALA A 59 -0.19 6.89 22.88
N ALA A 60 0.20 8.03 23.44
CA ALA A 60 0.24 9.31 22.76
C ALA A 60 0.84 9.15 21.36
N ALA A 61 0.27 9.89 20.40
CA ALA A 61 0.69 9.96 19.00
C ALA A 61 2.22 10.02 18.86
N GLY A 62 2.84 8.85 18.67
CA GLY A 62 4.29 8.69 18.61
C GLY A 62 4.76 8.83 17.18
N THR A 63 5.58 9.86 16.95
CA THR A 63 6.55 10.07 15.85
C THR A 63 6.23 9.39 14.51
N GLU A 64 5.80 10.23 13.55
CA GLU A 64 5.43 9.93 12.16
C GLU A 64 6.60 9.49 11.25
N THR A 65 7.52 8.67 11.75
CA THR A 65 8.67 8.19 10.99
C THR A 65 8.50 6.73 10.56
N VAL A 66 9.14 6.35 9.45
CA VAL A 66 9.20 4.95 9.01
C VAL A 66 9.80 4.09 10.12
N LYS A 67 9.16 2.97 10.46
CA LYS A 67 9.61 2.04 11.52
C LYS A 67 10.38 0.87 10.92
N VAL A 68 11.47 0.49 11.56
CA VAL A 68 12.21 -0.75 11.27
C VAL A 68 12.04 -1.69 12.45
N ILE A 69 11.69 -2.95 12.19
CA ILE A 69 11.40 -3.96 13.21
C ILE A 69 12.19 -5.22 12.86
N THR A 70 12.82 -5.84 13.86
CA THR A 70 13.56 -7.10 13.72
C THR A 70 12.99 -8.13 14.68
N THR A 71 12.52 -9.27 14.18
CA THR A 71 11.92 -10.35 14.98
C THR A 71 12.66 -11.65 14.71
N PRO A 72 13.32 -12.26 15.72
CA PRO A 72 14.02 -13.52 15.54
C PRO A 72 13.04 -14.69 15.56
N VAL A 73 13.41 -15.81 14.92
CA VAL A 73 12.63 -17.06 14.96
C VAL A 73 12.49 -17.61 16.39
N PHE A 74 13.51 -17.43 17.22
CA PHE A 74 13.52 -17.74 18.65
C PHE A 74 14.12 -16.58 19.43
N PRO A 75 13.61 -16.25 20.63
CA PRO A 75 14.18 -15.17 21.45
C PRO A 75 15.51 -15.55 22.13
N HIS A 76 15.88 -16.84 22.08
CA HIS A 76 17.09 -17.38 22.71
C HIS A 76 17.84 -18.36 21.81
N ILE A 77 19.16 -18.44 22.00
CA ILE A 77 20.04 -19.47 21.42
C ILE A 77 20.94 -19.95 22.56
N PRO A 78 20.96 -21.25 22.92
CA PRO A 78 21.84 -21.75 23.98
C PRO A 78 23.30 -21.33 23.77
N ARG A 79 23.98 -20.93 24.85
CA ARG A 79 25.31 -20.30 24.76
C ARG A 79 26.34 -21.15 24.02
N LEU A 80 26.39 -22.46 24.27
CA LEU A 80 27.35 -23.38 23.66
C LEU A 80 26.91 -23.92 22.28
N GLN A 81 25.75 -23.50 21.78
CA GLN A 81 25.22 -23.96 20.51
C GLN A 81 25.47 -22.91 19.42
N ALA A 82 25.85 -23.38 18.24
CA ALA A 82 25.85 -22.59 17.01
C ALA A 82 24.57 -22.89 16.21
N SER A 83 24.08 -21.90 15.46
CA SER A 83 23.00 -22.07 14.50
C SER A 83 23.48 -21.61 13.13
N LYS A 84 23.40 -22.47 12.11
CA LYS A 84 23.86 -22.14 10.74
C LYS A 84 22.77 -21.48 9.88
N ASP A 85 21.51 -21.55 10.30
CA ASP A 85 20.37 -20.98 9.59
C ASP A 85 19.39 -20.37 10.60
N PHE A 86 19.83 -19.35 11.34
CA PHE A 86 18.98 -18.62 12.27
C PHE A 86 18.20 -17.54 11.52
N GLN A 87 16.88 -17.68 11.45
CA GLN A 87 16.03 -16.79 10.68
C GLN A 87 15.62 -15.55 11.48
N VAL A 88 15.71 -14.39 10.85
CA VAL A 88 15.28 -13.09 11.40
C VAL A 88 14.37 -12.41 10.39
N LEU A 89 13.16 -12.07 10.82
CA LEU A 89 12.23 -11.25 10.05
C LEU A 89 12.58 -9.77 10.24
N VAL A 90 12.91 -9.08 9.16
CA VAL A 90 13.11 -7.63 9.13
C VAL A 90 11.91 -6.99 8.45
N ARG A 91 11.20 -6.09 9.13
CA ARG A 91 10.05 -5.35 8.59
C ARG A 91 10.33 -3.86 8.55
N VAL A 92 9.93 -3.22 7.47
CA VAL A 92 9.94 -1.76 7.29
C VAL A 92 8.49 -1.32 7.11
N GLU A 93 8.00 -0.48 8.00
CA GLU A 93 6.60 -0.02 8.01
C GLU A 93 6.54 1.49 7.80
N ALA A 94 5.92 1.91 6.69
CA ALA A 94 5.71 3.32 6.40
C ALA A 94 4.51 3.89 7.19
N PRO A 95 4.55 5.17 7.59
CA PRO A 95 3.42 5.82 8.24
C PRO A 95 2.21 5.91 7.30
N PRO A 96 0.97 5.89 7.84
CA PRO A 96 -0.24 6.05 7.04
C PRO A 96 -0.38 7.49 6.51
N ALA A 97 -1.05 7.67 5.36
CA ALA A 97 -1.12 8.98 4.68
C ALA A 97 -2.09 10.01 5.29
N LEU A 98 -2.44 9.89 6.58
CA LEU A 98 -3.53 10.67 7.19
C LEU A 98 -3.30 12.20 7.24
N GLN A 99 -2.14 12.69 6.79
CA GLN A 99 -1.86 14.12 6.65
C GLN A 99 -1.26 14.41 5.26
N GLN A 100 -2.02 15.12 4.41
CA GLN A 100 -1.63 15.45 3.03
C GLN A 100 -0.39 16.37 2.90
N HIS A 101 0.16 16.89 4.01
CA HIS A 101 1.24 17.86 4.01
C HIS A 101 2.66 17.26 3.86
N ARG A 102 2.83 15.93 3.88
CA ARG A 102 4.14 15.27 4.06
C ARG A 102 4.50 14.24 2.99
N ARG A 103 4.31 14.56 1.71
CA ARG A 103 4.57 13.63 0.59
C ARG A 103 5.68 14.12 -0.34
N VAL A 104 6.49 13.20 -0.86
CA VAL A 104 7.41 13.44 -1.98
C VAL A 104 6.62 13.67 -3.28
N PRO A 105 6.77 14.82 -3.97
CA PRO A 105 6.15 15.05 -5.28
C PRO A 105 6.58 14.03 -6.33
N VAL A 106 5.71 13.77 -7.32
CA VAL A 106 5.92 12.72 -8.32
C VAL A 106 5.92 13.25 -9.74
N ASP A 107 6.83 12.70 -10.55
CA ASP A 107 6.81 12.79 -12.00
C ASP A 107 6.35 11.44 -12.57
N LEU A 108 5.16 11.42 -13.13
CA LEU A 108 4.50 10.23 -13.64
C LEU A 108 4.40 10.32 -15.17
N ALA A 109 4.86 9.30 -15.89
CA ALA A 109 4.56 9.13 -17.30
C ALA A 109 3.62 7.93 -17.52
N VAL A 110 2.61 8.07 -18.37
CA VAL A 110 1.63 7.04 -18.69
C VAL A 110 1.76 6.74 -20.17
N VAL A 111 2.13 5.52 -20.52
CA VAL A 111 2.31 5.06 -21.90
C VAL A 111 1.10 4.22 -22.28
N LEU A 112 0.45 4.59 -23.37
CA LEU A 112 -0.74 3.92 -23.87
C LEU A 112 -0.42 3.28 -25.22
N ASP A 113 -0.46 1.96 -25.23
CA ASP A 113 -0.15 1.12 -26.38
C ASP A 113 -1.29 0.13 -26.59
N VAL A 114 -2.44 0.65 -27.04
CA VAL A 114 -3.71 -0.10 -27.10
C VAL A 114 -4.25 -0.13 -28.54
N GLY A 115 -4.50 -1.32 -29.07
CA GLY A 115 -5.03 -1.54 -30.41
C GLY A 115 -6.50 -1.13 -30.59
N ALA A 116 -6.97 -1.20 -31.83
CA ALA A 116 -8.38 -0.97 -32.19
C ALA A 116 -9.34 -2.05 -31.65
N SER A 117 -8.82 -3.08 -30.98
CA SER A 117 -9.56 -4.28 -30.63
C SER A 117 -10.79 -3.93 -29.78
N THR A 118 -11.96 -4.24 -30.34
CA THR A 118 -13.15 -4.54 -29.57
C THR A 118 -12.90 -5.90 -28.92
N GLY A 119 -12.86 -5.99 -27.58
CA GLY A 119 -12.87 -7.29 -26.91
C GLY A 119 -13.99 -8.17 -27.49
N THR A 120 -13.84 -9.49 -27.43
CA THR A 120 -14.80 -10.46 -27.99
C THR A 120 -16.18 -10.48 -27.28
N GLY A 121 -16.52 -9.42 -26.53
CA GLY A 121 -17.77 -9.23 -25.81
C GLY A 121 -18.45 -7.89 -26.13
N THR A 122 -19.71 -7.77 -25.72
CA THR A 122 -20.63 -6.64 -25.96
C THR A 122 -20.29 -5.35 -25.19
N GLY A 123 -19.01 -5.09 -24.88
CA GLY A 123 -18.54 -4.08 -23.94
C GLY A 123 -17.96 -2.79 -24.54
N VAL A 124 -17.58 -1.86 -23.63
CA VAL A 124 -16.92 -0.56 -23.93
C VAL A 124 -15.62 -0.80 -24.71
N PRO A 125 -15.32 -0.03 -25.78
CA PRO A 125 -14.05 -0.13 -26.48
C PRO A 125 -12.85 0.00 -25.52
N ARG A 126 -11.83 -0.87 -25.66
CA ARG A 126 -10.65 -0.87 -24.78
C ARG A 126 -10.02 0.52 -24.63
N LEU A 127 -9.95 1.27 -25.74
CA LEU A 127 -9.46 2.63 -25.75
C LEU A 127 -10.29 3.58 -24.88
N ASP A 128 -11.61 3.45 -24.87
CA ASP A 128 -12.48 4.31 -24.05
C ASP A 128 -12.33 4.00 -22.56
N ALA A 129 -12.19 2.72 -22.20
CA ALA A 129 -11.89 2.31 -20.83
C ALA A 129 -10.54 2.87 -20.36
N VAL A 130 -9.53 2.86 -21.23
CA VAL A 130 -8.20 3.42 -20.95
C VAL A 130 -8.24 4.95 -20.88
N LYS A 131 -8.97 5.63 -21.77
CA LYS A 131 -9.21 7.08 -21.68
C LYS A 131 -9.86 7.45 -20.35
N LYS A 132 -10.85 6.68 -19.89
CA LYS A 132 -11.49 6.86 -18.58
C LYS A 132 -10.47 6.71 -17.44
N ALA A 133 -9.60 5.71 -17.52
CA ALA A 133 -8.56 5.52 -16.51
C ALA A 133 -7.54 6.67 -16.50
N VAL A 134 -7.14 7.19 -17.66
CA VAL A 134 -6.21 8.34 -17.74
C VAL A 134 -6.85 9.62 -17.20
N LYS A 135 -8.13 9.87 -17.50
CA LYS A 135 -8.88 10.98 -16.90
C LYS A 135 -8.96 10.85 -15.39
N PHE A 136 -9.13 9.62 -14.88
CA PHE A 136 -9.06 9.34 -13.45
C PHE A 136 -7.68 9.71 -12.89
N ILE A 137 -6.58 9.30 -13.53
CA ILE A 137 -5.22 9.73 -13.13
C ILE A 137 -5.12 11.26 -13.07
N ILE A 138 -5.57 11.98 -14.10
CA ILE A 138 -5.54 13.47 -14.14
C ILE A 138 -6.31 14.08 -12.95
N SER A 139 -7.42 13.47 -12.53
CA SER A 139 -8.20 13.95 -11.38
C SER A 139 -7.57 13.66 -10.01
N GLN A 140 -6.59 12.77 -9.95
CA GLN A 140 -6.04 12.22 -8.71
C GLN A 140 -4.61 12.68 -8.42
N VAL A 141 -3.89 13.17 -9.43
CA VAL A 141 -2.54 13.74 -9.26
C VAL A 141 -2.59 15.06 -8.50
N HIS A 142 -1.65 15.24 -7.57
CA HIS A 142 -1.57 16.44 -6.74
C HIS A 142 -1.00 17.63 -7.51
N ASP A 143 -1.19 18.81 -6.96
CA ASP A 143 -0.85 20.09 -7.60
C ASP A 143 0.66 20.28 -7.84
N ASN A 144 1.48 19.59 -7.02
CA ASN A 144 2.94 19.57 -7.14
C ASN A 144 3.46 18.41 -8.00
N ASP A 145 2.58 17.56 -8.53
CA ASP A 145 2.93 16.42 -9.38
C ASP A 145 2.99 16.85 -10.85
N ARG A 146 3.81 16.12 -11.63
CA ARG A 146 3.90 16.29 -13.07
C ARG A 146 3.41 15.01 -13.72
N LEU A 147 2.51 15.14 -14.68
CA LEU A 147 1.95 14.03 -15.42
C LEU A 147 2.29 14.16 -16.90
N ALA A 148 2.66 13.02 -17.46
CA ALA A 148 2.96 12.75 -18.83
C ALA A 148 2.06 11.58 -19.31
N VAL A 149 1.52 11.59 -20.53
CA VAL A 149 0.63 10.64 -21.21
C VAL A 149 1.09 10.49 -22.68
N VAL A 150 1.81 9.42 -22.99
CA VAL A 150 2.35 9.12 -24.32
C VAL A 150 1.39 8.18 -25.05
N GLY A 151 0.89 8.61 -26.21
CA GLY A 151 -0.02 7.83 -27.06
C GLY A 151 0.68 7.08 -28.22
N PRO A 152 -0.06 6.23 -28.96
CA PRO A 152 0.52 5.27 -29.89
C PRO A 152 0.97 5.81 -31.27
N SER A 153 0.44 6.93 -31.77
CA SER A 153 0.57 7.30 -33.21
C SER A 153 1.35 8.57 -33.52
N ASN A 154 1.86 9.28 -32.52
CA ASN A 154 2.86 10.37 -32.55
C ASN A 154 2.61 11.33 -31.37
N TYR A 155 3.70 11.62 -30.69
CA TYR A 155 3.86 12.36 -29.44
C TYR A 155 3.16 13.71 -29.47
N ARG A 156 2.14 13.86 -28.62
CA ARG A 156 1.84 15.16 -28.04
C ARG A 156 1.22 15.00 -26.68
N LEU A 157 1.98 15.47 -25.70
CA LEU A 157 1.68 15.34 -24.30
C LEU A 157 2.05 16.63 -23.59
N VAL A 158 1.03 17.23 -22.99
CA VAL A 158 1.09 18.38 -22.09
C VAL A 158 2.11 18.13 -20.99
N THR A 159 3.19 18.92 -21.00
CA THR A 159 4.15 19.04 -19.91
C THR A 159 3.69 20.12 -18.94
N GLY A 160 3.88 19.86 -17.64
CA GLY A 160 3.80 20.88 -16.60
C GLY A 160 2.38 21.25 -16.17
N PHE A 161 1.73 20.37 -15.42
CA PHE A 161 0.63 20.82 -14.56
C PHE A 161 1.23 21.68 -13.45
N LYS A 162 1.28 23.00 -13.67
CA LYS A 162 0.92 23.89 -12.57
C LYS A 162 -0.57 23.71 -12.39
N ASP A 163 -1.02 23.56 -11.16
CA ASP A 163 -2.42 23.31 -10.86
C ASP A 163 -3.30 24.50 -11.22
N THR A 164 -3.70 24.54 -12.49
CA THR A 164 -4.74 25.40 -13.01
C THR A 164 -5.83 24.52 -13.57
N TYR A 165 -7.09 24.88 -13.28
CA TYR A 165 -8.28 24.23 -13.82
C TYR A 165 -8.16 24.02 -15.34
N ASP A 166 -7.65 25.03 -16.06
CA ASP A 166 -7.46 25.00 -17.50
C ASP A 166 -6.47 23.93 -17.97
N ALA A 167 -5.37 23.71 -17.24
CA ALA A 167 -4.37 22.69 -17.61
C ALA A 167 -4.96 21.28 -17.50
N ARG A 168 -5.66 20.98 -16.40
CA ARG A 168 -6.34 19.68 -16.19
C ARG A 168 -7.43 19.46 -17.24
N HIS A 169 -8.27 20.46 -17.51
CA HIS A 169 -9.31 20.38 -18.54
C HIS A 169 -8.73 20.18 -19.95
N ASN A 170 -7.67 20.92 -20.31
CA ASN A 170 -7.02 20.78 -21.61
C ASN A 170 -6.40 19.38 -21.78
N ALA A 171 -5.79 18.83 -20.73
CA ALA A 171 -5.26 17.47 -20.75
C ALA A 171 -6.37 16.43 -20.93
N GLN A 172 -7.49 16.56 -20.23
CA GLN A 172 -8.65 15.67 -20.43
C GLN A 172 -9.16 15.76 -21.88
N LYS A 173 -9.23 16.95 -22.46
CA LYS A 173 -9.62 17.14 -23.87
C LYS A 173 -8.63 16.50 -24.84
N SER A 174 -7.32 16.57 -24.57
CA SER A 174 -6.30 15.86 -25.36
C SER A 174 -6.44 14.34 -25.26
N VAL A 175 -6.80 13.81 -24.08
CA VAL A 175 -7.06 12.37 -23.89
C VAL A 175 -8.23 11.90 -24.75
N GLU A 176 -9.28 12.72 -24.93
CA GLU A 176 -10.41 12.37 -25.81
C GLU A 176 -10.00 12.19 -27.27
N GLN A 177 -8.99 12.95 -27.71
CA GLN A 177 -8.47 12.92 -29.08
C GLN A 177 -7.55 11.73 -29.35
N LEU A 178 -7.20 10.95 -28.32
CA LEU A 178 -6.38 9.75 -28.51
C LEU A 178 -7.08 8.78 -29.46
N GLN A 179 -6.32 8.31 -30.44
CA GLN A 179 -6.73 7.28 -31.36
C GLN A 179 -6.10 5.95 -30.96
N HIS A 180 -6.72 4.86 -31.39
CA HIS A 180 -6.15 3.54 -31.19
C HIS A 180 -4.83 3.41 -31.95
N ARG A 181 -4.02 2.48 -31.49
CA ARG A 181 -2.78 2.09 -32.15
C ARG A 181 -3.08 1.53 -33.54
N GLY A 182 -2.44 2.12 -34.57
CA GLY A 182 -2.49 1.63 -35.95
C GLY A 182 -1.64 0.38 -36.16
N GLU A 183 -1.81 -0.27 -37.31
CA GLU A 183 -1.18 -1.56 -37.63
C GLU A 183 0.37 -1.51 -37.72
N PHE A 184 0.93 -0.32 -37.98
CA PHE A 184 2.38 -0.10 -38.22
C PHE A 184 3.10 0.74 -37.16
N THR A 185 2.46 1.03 -36.03
CA THR A 185 3.06 1.86 -34.98
C THR A 185 4.09 1.06 -34.16
N SER A 186 5.30 1.60 -34.01
CA SER A 186 6.39 0.99 -33.24
C SER A 186 6.23 1.23 -31.74
N GLY A 187 6.66 0.27 -30.91
CA GLY A 187 6.60 0.31 -29.44
C GLY A 187 7.56 1.32 -28.76
N ALA A 188 7.89 2.43 -29.42
CA ALA A 188 8.80 3.47 -28.93
C ALA A 188 8.23 4.32 -27.79
N GLY A 189 6.95 4.15 -27.41
CA GLY A 189 6.29 4.97 -26.39
C GLY A 189 6.94 4.88 -25.00
N LEU A 190 7.46 3.70 -24.63
CA LEU A 190 8.16 3.52 -23.35
C LEU A 190 9.51 4.26 -23.35
N GLU A 191 10.26 4.21 -24.44
CA GLU A 191 11.54 4.91 -24.60
C GLU A 191 11.33 6.42 -24.51
N GLU A 192 10.30 6.94 -25.18
CA GLU A 192 9.96 8.36 -25.14
C GLU A 192 9.52 8.79 -23.73
N ALA A 193 8.74 7.98 -23.01
CA ALA A 193 8.36 8.28 -21.64
C ALA A 193 9.56 8.36 -20.68
N ILE A 194 10.51 7.42 -20.81
CA ILE A 194 11.75 7.45 -20.03
C ILE A 194 12.54 8.71 -20.37
N LYS A 195 12.71 9.03 -21.66
CA LYS A 195 13.40 10.24 -22.12
C LYS A 195 12.75 11.52 -21.58
N ILE A 196 11.42 11.64 -21.62
CA ILE A 196 10.69 12.78 -21.05
C ILE A 196 11.03 12.93 -19.56
N LEU A 197 11.02 11.83 -18.79
CA LEU A 197 11.33 11.86 -17.36
C LEU A 197 12.80 12.20 -17.06
N GLU A 198 13.72 11.84 -17.95
CA GLU A 198 15.15 12.18 -17.87
C GLU A 198 15.43 13.66 -18.20
N GLU A 199 14.71 14.22 -19.17
CA GLU A 199 14.83 15.64 -19.56
C GLU A 199 14.19 16.60 -18.56
N LEU A 200 13.26 16.11 -17.73
CA LEU A 200 12.67 16.92 -16.66
C LEU A 200 13.78 17.42 -15.72
N PRO A 201 13.78 18.73 -15.36
CA PRO A 201 14.82 19.29 -14.50
C PRO A 201 14.94 18.45 -13.24
N ALA A 202 16.10 17.83 -13.06
CA ALA A 202 16.53 17.46 -11.72
C ALA A 202 16.57 18.79 -10.96
N THR A 203 15.63 19.00 -10.05
CA THR A 203 15.83 19.94 -8.95
C THR A 203 17.22 19.66 -8.39
N ALA A 204 17.93 20.68 -7.89
CA ALA A 204 19.36 20.62 -7.57
C ALA A 204 19.81 19.41 -6.72
N SER A 205 18.87 18.70 -6.08
CA SER A 205 19.04 17.32 -5.66
C SER A 205 18.15 16.35 -6.46
N ARG A 206 18.76 15.31 -7.08
CA ARG A 206 18.07 14.15 -7.70
C ARG A 206 17.14 13.39 -6.73
N SER A 207 17.08 13.78 -5.45
CA SER A 207 16.34 13.15 -4.37
C SER A 207 15.01 13.81 -3.97
N SER A 208 14.56 14.88 -4.63
CA SER A 208 13.38 15.62 -4.16
C SER A 208 12.06 15.22 -4.86
N ARG A 209 12.09 14.32 -5.84
CA ARG A 209 10.91 13.85 -6.58
C ARG A 209 11.01 12.38 -6.94
N ALA A 210 9.92 11.63 -6.85
CA ALA A 210 9.87 10.24 -7.30
C ALA A 210 9.42 10.18 -8.77
N ARG A 211 10.02 9.30 -9.58
CA ARG A 211 9.70 9.14 -11.00
C ARG A 211 9.11 7.76 -11.25
N PHE A 212 8.01 7.67 -11.97
CA PHE A 212 7.38 6.39 -12.31
C PHE A 212 6.85 6.38 -13.74
N VAL A 213 6.76 5.20 -14.33
CA VAL A 213 6.05 4.96 -15.60
C VAL A 213 4.90 3.99 -15.36
N ILE A 214 3.73 4.28 -15.91
CA ILE A 214 2.64 3.30 -16.09
C ILE A 214 2.60 2.95 -17.57
N LEU A 215 2.75 1.67 -17.92
CA LEU A 215 2.61 1.18 -19.29
C LEU A 215 1.34 0.35 -19.39
N VAL A 216 0.41 0.76 -20.26
CA VAL A 216 -0.81 0.01 -20.55
C VAL A 216 -0.74 -0.52 -21.98
N THR A 217 -0.79 -1.84 -22.14
CA THR A 217 -0.75 -2.46 -23.48
C THR A 217 -1.62 -3.70 -23.58
N ASP A 218 -2.17 -3.91 -24.77
CA ASP A 218 -2.93 -5.10 -25.16
C ASP A 218 -2.17 -5.99 -26.17
N ARG A 219 -0.88 -5.71 -26.40
CA ARG A 219 -0.07 -6.37 -27.43
C ARG A 219 0.66 -7.60 -26.88
N ALA A 220 0.70 -8.66 -27.69
CA ALA A 220 1.76 -9.66 -27.62
C ALA A 220 3.06 -8.99 -28.08
N VAL A 221 3.74 -8.27 -27.19
CA VAL A 221 4.93 -7.51 -27.58
C VAL A 221 6.05 -8.51 -27.93
N ALA A 222 6.91 -8.14 -28.89
CA ALA A 222 8.16 -8.85 -29.20
C ALA A 222 9.29 -7.90 -29.65
N GLU A 223 9.08 -6.57 -29.68
CA GLU A 223 10.03 -5.64 -30.33
C GLU A 223 10.57 -4.51 -29.42
N GLY A 224 10.09 -4.37 -28.18
CA GLY A 224 10.53 -3.30 -27.24
C GLY A 224 11.58 -3.74 -26.20
N SER A 225 11.57 -5.00 -25.77
CA SER A 225 12.48 -5.51 -24.71
C SER A 225 13.98 -5.44 -25.06
N SER A 226 14.34 -5.54 -26.34
CA SER A 226 15.74 -5.60 -26.79
C SER A 226 16.50 -4.28 -26.60
N ARG A 227 15.79 -3.14 -26.47
CA ARG A 227 16.40 -1.83 -26.22
C ARG A 227 16.26 -1.39 -24.76
N PHE A 228 15.17 -1.78 -24.09
CA PHE A 228 15.00 -1.58 -22.66
C PHE A 228 16.13 -2.26 -21.83
N SER A 229 16.56 -3.46 -22.23
CA SER A 229 17.69 -4.19 -21.62
C SER A 229 19.06 -3.51 -21.78
N LYS A 230 19.17 -2.46 -22.61
CA LYS A 230 20.42 -1.70 -22.82
C LYS A 230 20.57 -0.52 -21.86
N LEU A 231 19.52 -0.12 -21.15
CA LEU A 231 19.56 1.00 -20.23
C LEU A 231 20.13 0.56 -18.86
N PRO A 232 20.98 1.37 -18.20
CA PRO A 232 21.47 1.05 -16.88
C PRO A 232 20.31 0.90 -15.88
N ARG A 233 20.21 -0.27 -15.24
CA ARG A 233 19.13 -0.58 -14.27
C ARG A 233 19.01 0.45 -13.14
N GLU A 234 20.12 1.06 -12.75
CA GLU A 234 20.18 2.02 -11.64
C GLU A 234 19.59 3.40 -11.98
N SER A 235 19.41 3.73 -13.26
CA SER A 235 18.85 5.01 -13.72
C SER A 235 17.41 4.91 -14.22
N LEU A 236 16.84 3.71 -14.33
CA LEU A 236 15.50 3.51 -14.83
C LEU A 236 14.44 3.86 -13.77
N PRO A 237 13.42 4.67 -14.11
CA PRO A 237 12.25 4.82 -13.24
C PRO A 237 11.47 3.50 -13.18
N PRO A 238 10.86 3.13 -12.04
CA PRO A 238 10.00 1.95 -11.98
C PRO A 238 8.86 1.99 -12.98
N VAL A 239 8.74 0.91 -13.77
CA VAL A 239 7.70 0.74 -14.79
C VAL A 239 6.63 -0.22 -14.29
N HIS A 240 5.45 0.32 -13.99
CA HIS A 240 4.26 -0.45 -13.64
C HIS A 240 3.51 -0.84 -14.92
N THR A 241 3.51 -2.12 -15.28
CA THR A 241 2.94 -2.63 -16.52
C THR A 241 1.53 -3.18 -16.30
N PHE A 242 0.63 -2.89 -17.25
CA PHE A 242 -0.76 -3.34 -17.27
C PHE A 242 -1.03 -4.05 -18.60
N GLY A 243 -1.18 -5.37 -18.54
CA GLY A 243 -1.60 -6.19 -19.67
C GLY A 243 -3.12 -6.25 -19.77
N LEU A 244 -3.66 -5.95 -20.95
CA LEU A 244 -5.10 -5.99 -21.23
C LEU A 244 -5.45 -7.22 -22.08
N GLY A 245 -6.40 -8.02 -21.59
CA GLY A 245 -6.97 -9.15 -22.32
C GLY A 245 -6.01 -10.33 -22.48
N GLU A 246 -6.45 -11.43 -23.09
CA GLU A 246 -5.61 -12.64 -23.18
C GLU A 246 -4.49 -12.54 -24.23
N ALA A 247 -4.59 -11.56 -25.12
CA ALA A 247 -3.70 -11.41 -26.27
C ALA A 247 -2.35 -10.78 -25.94
N HIS A 248 -2.17 -10.18 -24.75
CA HIS A 248 -0.89 -9.58 -24.38
C HIS A 248 0.14 -10.63 -23.99
N ASP A 249 1.43 -10.27 -24.05
CA ASP A 249 2.52 -11.13 -23.54
C ASP A 249 2.76 -10.82 -22.05
N PRO A 250 2.34 -11.70 -21.11
CA PRO A 250 2.52 -11.43 -19.69
C PRO A 250 3.98 -11.59 -19.24
N ARG A 251 4.81 -12.37 -19.95
CA ARG A 251 6.21 -12.60 -19.60
C ARG A 251 7.07 -11.39 -19.93
N GLU A 252 6.86 -10.77 -21.10
CA GLU A 252 7.57 -9.54 -21.45
C GLU A 252 7.21 -8.39 -20.50
N LEU A 253 5.93 -8.21 -20.19
CA LEU A 253 5.50 -7.14 -19.28
C LEU A 253 6.00 -7.34 -17.86
N LEU A 254 6.07 -8.58 -17.37
CA LEU A 254 6.71 -8.88 -16.11
C LEU A 254 8.22 -8.64 -16.15
N HIS A 255 8.88 -8.96 -17.26
CA HIS A 255 10.31 -8.70 -17.43
C HIS A 255 10.61 -7.19 -17.33
N ILE A 256 9.89 -6.35 -18.07
CA ILE A 256 10.02 -4.88 -18.01
C ILE A 256 9.80 -4.37 -16.58
N ALA A 257 8.75 -4.85 -15.91
CA ALA A 257 8.46 -4.47 -14.53
C ALA A 257 9.58 -4.89 -13.56
N ARG A 258 10.06 -6.14 -13.63
CA ARG A 258 11.11 -6.65 -12.75
C ARG A 258 12.42 -5.90 -12.92
N GLU A 259 12.84 -5.69 -14.15
CA GLU A 259 14.10 -5.00 -14.49
C GLU A 259 14.13 -3.53 -14.01
N SER A 260 12.97 -2.87 -13.95
CA SER A 260 12.83 -1.50 -13.42
C SER A 260 12.40 -1.41 -11.96
N GLN A 261 12.20 -2.54 -11.25
CA GLN A 261 11.61 -2.57 -9.90
C GLN A 261 10.16 -2.02 -9.82
N GLY A 262 9.43 -2.11 -10.92
CA GLY A 262 7.98 -1.86 -11.00
C GLY A 262 7.15 -3.10 -10.69
N THR A 263 5.87 -3.08 -11.08
CA THR A 263 4.92 -4.18 -10.87
C THR A 263 4.16 -4.49 -12.14
N TYR A 264 3.79 -5.76 -12.34
CA TYR A 264 2.95 -6.20 -13.45
C TYR A 264 1.53 -6.52 -12.96
N SER A 265 0.53 -5.96 -13.62
CA SER A 265 -0.89 -6.20 -13.40
C SER A 265 -1.55 -6.71 -14.67
N PHE A 266 -2.55 -7.58 -14.51
CA PHE A 266 -3.35 -8.15 -15.59
C PHE A 266 -4.81 -7.75 -15.43
N VAL A 267 -5.45 -7.34 -16.51
CA VAL A 267 -6.90 -7.12 -16.59
C VAL A 267 -7.48 -8.00 -17.69
N ASP A 268 -8.41 -8.86 -17.31
CA ASP A 268 -9.07 -9.81 -18.20
C ASP A 268 -10.00 -9.09 -19.20
N ASP A 269 -10.21 -9.68 -20.37
CA ASP A 269 -11.10 -9.18 -21.41
C ASP A 269 -12.53 -8.96 -20.90
N GLN A 270 -12.99 -9.83 -19.99
CA GLN A 270 -14.30 -9.73 -19.34
C GLN A 270 -14.42 -8.55 -18.37
N ASN A 271 -13.29 -7.97 -17.94
CA ASN A 271 -13.22 -6.90 -16.96
C ASN A 271 -12.50 -5.66 -17.52
N THR A 272 -12.54 -5.45 -18.84
CA THR A 272 -11.85 -4.34 -19.51
C THR A 272 -12.23 -2.98 -18.93
N ASP A 273 -13.50 -2.79 -18.55
CA ASP A 273 -14.00 -1.59 -17.87
C ASP A 273 -13.41 -1.40 -16.46
N GLY A 274 -12.93 -2.48 -15.84
CA GLY A 274 -12.22 -2.53 -14.57
C GLY A 274 -10.79 -1.97 -14.60
N ILE A 275 -10.24 -1.61 -15.77
CA ILE A 275 -8.88 -1.04 -15.87
C ILE A 275 -8.69 0.22 -15.03
N THR A 276 -9.74 1.05 -14.88
CA THR A 276 -9.67 2.24 -14.01
C THR A 276 -9.43 1.84 -12.56
N GLY A 277 -10.08 0.77 -12.07
CA GLY A 277 -9.87 0.25 -10.73
C GLY A 277 -8.47 -0.33 -10.55
N ALA A 278 -7.95 -1.06 -11.55
CA ALA A 278 -6.61 -1.62 -11.51
C ALA A 278 -5.54 -0.52 -11.43
N ILE A 279 -5.69 0.53 -12.25
CA ILE A 279 -4.83 1.71 -12.20
C ILE A 279 -4.99 2.45 -10.86
N ALA A 280 -6.20 2.54 -10.31
CA ALA A 280 -6.44 3.18 -9.01
C ALA A 280 -5.68 2.50 -7.86
N VAL A 281 -5.63 1.16 -7.84
CA VAL A 281 -4.83 0.40 -6.86
C VAL A 281 -3.36 0.81 -6.93
N CYS A 282 -2.77 0.83 -8.13
CA CYS A 282 -1.38 1.25 -8.31
C CYS A 282 -1.17 2.74 -7.99
N LEU A 283 -1.97 3.62 -8.58
CA LEU A 283 -1.88 5.07 -8.44
C LEU A 283 -2.01 5.52 -6.99
N SER A 284 -2.83 4.86 -6.19
CA SER A 284 -2.99 5.22 -4.77
C SER A 284 -1.68 5.15 -3.96
N GLY A 285 -0.75 4.27 -4.33
CA GLY A 285 0.61 4.23 -3.77
C GLY A 285 1.50 5.34 -4.36
N LEU A 286 1.49 5.49 -5.69
CA LEU A 286 2.29 6.50 -6.39
C LEU A 286 1.92 7.93 -5.98
N LYS A 287 0.64 8.20 -5.72
CA LYS A 287 0.18 9.50 -5.23
C LYS A 287 0.43 9.72 -3.73
N ASN A 288 1.08 8.78 -3.02
CA ASN A 288 1.36 8.86 -1.59
C ASN A 288 2.77 8.35 -1.24
N VAL A 289 3.82 8.89 -1.88
CA VAL A 289 5.21 8.50 -1.62
C VAL A 289 5.74 9.20 -0.37
N VAL A 290 6.23 8.41 0.59
CA VAL A 290 6.82 8.90 1.84
C VAL A 290 8.34 9.04 1.73
N ALA A 291 8.98 8.11 1.03
CA ALA A 291 10.43 8.12 0.87
C ALA A 291 10.86 7.70 -0.54
N VAL A 292 11.98 8.25 -1.00
CA VAL A 292 12.64 7.89 -2.26
C VAL A 292 14.09 7.46 -2.02
N GLY A 293 14.56 6.52 -2.84
CA GLY A 293 15.89 5.93 -2.67
C GLY A 293 16.05 5.14 -1.37
N ALA A 294 14.95 4.63 -0.82
CA ALA A 294 14.93 3.84 0.41
C ALA A 294 15.75 2.55 0.25
N ARG A 295 16.63 2.30 1.21
CA ARG A 295 17.58 1.19 1.27
C ARG A 295 17.63 0.64 2.68
N VAL A 296 17.52 -0.67 2.83
CA VAL A 296 17.69 -1.34 4.14
C VAL A 296 19.12 -1.83 4.24
N ARG A 297 19.88 -1.29 5.19
CA ARG A 297 21.23 -1.74 5.52
C ARG A 297 21.19 -2.73 6.67
N LEU A 298 21.85 -3.85 6.46
CA LEU A 298 21.94 -4.96 7.41
C LEU A 298 23.40 -5.14 7.79
N GLU A 299 23.68 -4.97 9.08
CA GLU A 299 25.02 -5.01 9.66
C GLU A 299 25.09 -6.09 10.74
N THR A 300 26.12 -6.92 10.72
CA THR A 300 26.43 -7.83 11.84
C THR A 300 27.51 -7.23 12.72
N PRO A 301 27.51 -7.51 14.04
CA PRO A 301 28.51 -6.93 14.93
C PRO A 301 29.92 -7.42 14.62
N VAL A 302 30.86 -6.49 14.48
CA VAL A 302 32.28 -6.79 14.21
C VAL A 302 32.85 -7.66 15.33
N GLY A 303 33.59 -8.70 14.97
CA GLY A 303 34.21 -9.61 15.94
C GLY A 303 33.26 -10.61 16.63
N SER A 304 31.96 -10.60 16.34
CA SER A 304 30.99 -11.54 16.91
C SER A 304 30.97 -12.92 16.25
N GLY A 305 31.56 -13.04 15.06
CA GLY A 305 31.51 -14.24 14.21
C GLY A 305 30.15 -14.50 13.57
N VAL A 306 29.16 -13.60 13.73
CA VAL A 306 27.84 -13.70 13.09
C VAL A 306 27.94 -13.24 11.63
N THR A 307 27.44 -14.07 10.71
CA THR A 307 27.44 -13.80 9.26
C THR A 307 26.04 -13.86 8.66
N ILE A 308 25.78 -13.05 7.62
CA ILE A 308 24.55 -13.12 6.82
C ILE A 308 24.77 -14.11 5.67
N GLU A 309 24.08 -15.24 5.69
CA GLU A 309 24.24 -16.31 4.69
C GLU A 309 23.39 -16.05 3.43
N ARG A 310 22.14 -15.63 3.62
CA ARG A 310 21.19 -15.34 2.54
C ARG A 310 20.08 -14.41 3.03
N ILE A 311 19.48 -13.68 2.10
CA ILE A 311 18.29 -12.87 2.35
C ILE A 311 17.22 -13.32 1.35
N GLN A 312 16.04 -13.67 1.85
CA GLN A 312 14.84 -13.76 1.04
C GLN A 312 14.22 -12.37 0.94
N SER A 313 14.56 -11.68 -0.13
CA SER A 313 14.15 -10.29 -0.39
C SER A 313 12.94 -10.18 -1.33
N GLY A 314 12.38 -11.31 -1.78
CA GLY A 314 11.35 -11.31 -2.83
C GLY A 314 11.94 -10.86 -4.17
N GLY A 315 11.38 -9.81 -4.76
CA GLY A 315 11.85 -9.19 -6.01
C GLY A 315 12.95 -8.14 -5.83
N TYR A 316 13.31 -7.79 -4.59
CA TYR A 316 14.28 -6.74 -4.32
C TYR A 316 15.71 -7.25 -4.44
N THR A 317 16.57 -6.48 -5.11
CA THR A 317 17.99 -6.81 -5.28
C THR A 317 18.77 -6.43 -4.01
N TYR A 318 19.75 -7.28 -3.64
CA TYR A 318 20.66 -7.02 -2.53
C TYR A 318 22.12 -7.34 -2.88
N SER A 319 23.05 -6.66 -2.22
CA SER A 319 24.49 -6.69 -2.51
C SER A 319 25.21 -7.94 -1.97
N ARG A 320 24.83 -9.14 -2.41
CA ARG A 320 25.38 -10.42 -1.87
C ARG A 320 26.87 -10.63 -2.15
N THR A 321 27.32 -10.33 -3.37
CA THR A 321 28.65 -10.73 -3.88
C THR A 321 29.79 -9.80 -3.49
N ARG A 322 29.47 -8.59 -3.00
CA ARG A 322 30.43 -7.63 -2.45
C ARG A 322 29.76 -6.92 -1.27
N PRO A 323 29.93 -7.43 -0.03
CA PRO A 323 29.52 -6.65 1.14
C PRO A 323 30.22 -5.30 1.08
N ILE A 324 29.47 -4.23 1.32
CA ILE A 324 30.00 -2.88 1.16
C ILE A 324 30.84 -2.58 2.39
N THR A 325 32.14 -2.37 2.19
CA THR A 325 33.06 -1.91 3.23
C THR A 325 33.07 -0.39 3.26
N THR A 326 32.66 0.17 4.39
CA THR A 326 32.82 1.62 4.64
C THR A 326 34.28 1.95 4.94
N ARG A 327 34.63 3.25 4.93
CA ARG A 327 35.95 3.74 5.40
C ARG A 327 36.26 3.35 6.86
N ASP A 328 35.24 2.96 7.64
CA ASP A 328 35.35 2.54 9.04
C ASP A 328 35.43 1.01 9.19
N ASP A 329 35.79 0.27 8.14
CA ASP A 329 35.86 -1.20 8.09
C ASP A 329 34.56 -1.94 8.45
N LYS A 330 33.41 -1.25 8.50
CA LYS A 330 32.10 -1.88 8.65
C LYS A 330 31.66 -2.51 7.33
N THR A 331 31.34 -3.79 7.36
CA THR A 331 30.70 -4.55 6.27
C THR A 331 29.20 -4.58 6.45
N TYR A 332 28.45 -4.16 5.43
CA TYR A 332 26.99 -4.25 5.43
C TYR A 332 26.44 -4.82 4.12
N VAL A 333 25.22 -5.34 4.19
CA VAL A 333 24.43 -5.76 3.03
C VAL A 333 23.28 -4.77 2.84
N GLU A 334 23.07 -4.30 1.63
CA GLU A 334 22.01 -3.33 1.31
C GLU A 334 20.92 -3.98 0.46
N VAL A 335 19.66 -3.81 0.86
CA VAL A 335 18.47 -4.16 0.07
C VAL A 335 17.87 -2.88 -0.48
N ALA A 336 17.86 -2.72 -1.81
CA ALA A 336 17.33 -1.53 -2.47
C ALA A 336 15.80 -1.62 -2.59
N LEU A 337 15.06 -0.71 -1.93
CA LEU A 337 13.59 -0.67 -1.98
C LEU A 337 13.05 0.32 -3.01
N GLY A 338 13.81 1.38 -3.29
CA GLY A 338 13.40 2.46 -4.19
C GLY A 338 12.43 3.43 -3.51
N ALA A 339 11.21 3.55 -4.02
CA ALA A 339 10.17 4.37 -3.40
C ALA A 339 9.39 3.57 -2.35
N LEU A 340 9.02 4.21 -1.24
CA LEU A 340 8.18 3.62 -0.18
C LEU A 340 6.86 4.41 -0.09
N TYR A 341 5.74 3.69 -0.16
CA TYR A 341 4.40 4.30 -0.14
C TYR A 341 3.84 4.36 1.28
N ALA A 342 2.96 5.33 1.53
CA ALA A 342 2.31 5.48 2.83
C ALA A 342 1.49 4.24 3.21
N GLY A 343 1.67 3.77 4.45
CA GLY A 343 1.05 2.56 4.98
C GLY A 343 1.59 1.25 4.40
N GLU A 344 2.60 1.29 3.51
CA GLU A 344 3.22 0.11 2.94
C GLU A 344 4.13 -0.59 3.94
N VAL A 345 4.16 -1.94 3.88
CA VAL A 345 5.04 -2.76 4.70
C VAL A 345 5.93 -3.62 3.82
N LYS A 346 7.24 -3.63 4.08
CA LYS A 346 8.20 -4.51 3.43
C LYS A 346 8.81 -5.47 4.44
N SER A 347 8.69 -6.76 4.17
CA SER A 347 9.21 -7.84 5.00
C SER A 347 10.32 -8.59 4.28
N PHE A 348 11.40 -8.91 5.00
CA PHE A 348 12.54 -9.70 4.51
C PHE A 348 12.89 -10.79 5.51
N LEU A 349 13.29 -11.97 5.02
CA LEU A 349 13.81 -13.01 5.88
C LEU A 349 15.34 -13.09 5.73
N VAL A 350 16.04 -12.73 6.80
CA VAL A 350 17.50 -12.74 6.88
C VAL A 350 17.94 -14.02 7.57
N HIS A 351 18.84 -14.77 6.94
CA HIS A 351 19.38 -16.01 7.47
C HIS A 351 20.79 -15.78 7.97
N LEU A 352 20.98 -15.99 9.27
CA LEU A 352 22.24 -15.76 9.95
C LEU A 352 22.91 -17.08 10.31
N SER A 353 24.24 -17.11 10.20
CA SER A 353 25.06 -18.10 10.90
C SER A 353 25.55 -17.48 12.20
N VAL A 354 25.13 -18.05 13.33
CA VAL A 354 25.40 -17.57 14.68
C VAL A 354 26.33 -18.58 15.38
N PRO A 355 27.55 -18.17 15.81
CA PRO A 355 28.49 -19.08 16.44
C PRO A 355 28.14 -19.40 17.90
N ALA A 356 28.75 -20.46 18.41
CA ALA A 356 28.77 -20.78 19.84
C ALA A 356 29.66 -19.78 20.59
N LEU A 357 29.26 -19.35 21.78
CA LEU A 357 30.03 -18.43 22.62
C LEU A 357 30.75 -19.21 23.72
N LEU A 358 32.08 -19.12 23.74
CA LEU A 358 32.90 -19.68 24.81
C LEU A 358 32.76 -18.83 26.10
N ALA A 359 33.14 -19.41 27.25
CA ALA A 359 32.90 -18.84 28.58
C ALA A 359 33.52 -17.44 28.81
N SER A 360 34.50 -17.03 28.01
CA SER A 360 35.39 -15.89 28.29
C SER A 360 35.06 -14.55 27.61
N THR A 361 34.08 -14.46 26.71
CA THR A 361 33.70 -13.19 26.05
C THR A 361 32.44 -12.60 26.68
N SER A 362 32.61 -11.79 27.72
CA SER A 362 31.52 -11.16 28.47
C SER A 362 31.09 -9.84 27.81
N THR A 363 29.82 -9.73 27.41
CA THR A 363 29.15 -8.43 27.16
C THR A 363 27.94 -8.31 28.06
N VAL A 364 28.07 -7.39 29.03
CA VAL A 364 27.12 -6.76 29.96
C VAL A 364 25.85 -7.53 30.34
N VAL A 365 25.77 -7.81 31.64
CA VAL A 365 24.64 -8.40 32.36
C VAL A 365 23.70 -7.28 32.80
N ALA A 366 22.50 -7.23 32.22
CA ALA A 366 21.32 -6.78 32.95
C ALA A 366 20.52 -8.04 33.29
N ASP A 367 20.23 -8.25 34.57
CA ASP A 367 19.34 -9.32 35.09
C ASP A 367 19.87 -10.77 35.06
N GLY A 368 21.18 -11.00 34.92
CA GLY A 368 21.77 -12.36 34.96
C GLY A 368 21.74 -13.14 33.65
N CYS A 369 21.17 -12.57 32.58
CA CYS A 369 21.05 -13.21 31.26
C CYS A 369 21.95 -12.57 30.21
N TYR A 370 22.87 -13.36 29.65
CA TYR A 370 23.70 -12.92 28.54
C TYR A 370 22.84 -12.59 27.32
N ARG A 371 23.03 -11.41 26.73
CA ARG A 371 22.43 -11.06 25.45
C ARG A 371 23.53 -10.86 24.42
N GLN A 372 23.32 -11.40 23.24
CA GLN A 372 24.21 -11.18 22.10
C GLN A 372 23.44 -10.38 21.05
N GLN A 373 24.06 -9.30 20.56
CA GLN A 373 23.59 -8.62 19.38
C GLN A 373 23.84 -9.51 18.15
N LEU A 374 22.82 -9.71 17.32
CA LEU A 374 22.96 -10.52 16.11
C LEU A 374 22.94 -9.68 14.83
N LEU A 375 22.12 -8.63 14.79
CA LEU A 375 21.86 -7.86 13.58
C LEU A 375 21.47 -6.44 13.94
N THR A 376 21.99 -5.47 13.20
CA THR A 376 21.48 -4.11 13.14
C THR A 376 20.85 -3.90 11.77
N ALA A 377 19.57 -3.59 11.74
CA ALA A 377 18.86 -3.21 10.52
C ALA A 377 18.59 -1.71 10.56
N SER A 378 18.99 -0.98 9.53
CA SER A 378 18.73 0.44 9.41
C SER A 378 18.12 0.78 8.05
N LEU A 379 17.22 1.75 8.02
CA LEU A 379 16.65 2.30 6.80
C LEU A 379 17.35 3.61 6.48
N VAL A 380 17.84 3.73 5.25
CA VAL A 380 18.47 4.93 4.71
C VAL A 380 17.66 5.39 3.50
N GLY A 381 17.32 6.67 3.44
CA GLY A 381 16.59 7.25 2.32
C GLY A 381 16.28 8.72 2.57
N HIS A 382 15.73 9.38 1.55
CA HIS A 382 15.20 10.73 1.71
C HIS A 382 13.71 10.65 1.99
N TYR A 383 13.27 11.27 3.08
CA TYR A 383 11.89 11.32 3.49
C TYR A 383 11.57 12.71 4.04
N THR A 384 10.28 13.03 4.07
CA THR A 384 9.75 14.29 4.60
C THR A 384 9.74 14.23 6.13
N THR A 385 10.62 14.97 6.81
CA THR A 385 10.58 15.14 8.28
C THR A 385 9.68 16.32 8.66
N SER A 386 9.18 16.33 9.90
CA SER A 386 8.39 17.44 10.46
C SER A 386 9.13 18.78 10.51
N ASP A 387 10.47 18.76 10.45
CA ASP A 387 11.29 19.90 10.84
C ASP A 387 11.69 20.78 9.64
N GLU A 388 11.42 20.35 8.41
CA GLU A 388 11.81 21.07 7.18
C GLU A 388 10.82 22.17 6.75
N GLU A 389 9.66 22.32 7.40
CA GLU A 389 8.62 23.30 6.99
C GLU A 389 9.01 24.77 7.30
N TYR A 390 10.04 25.02 8.10
CA TYR A 390 10.51 26.37 8.45
C TYR A 390 11.93 26.72 7.97
N ALA A 391 12.62 25.84 7.25
CA ALA A 391 13.97 26.11 6.76
C ALA A 391 13.92 26.93 5.45
N ALA A 392 14.09 28.26 5.56
CA ALA A 392 14.40 29.10 4.42
C ALA A 392 15.75 28.67 3.83
N ALA A 393 15.68 28.08 2.63
CA ALA A 393 16.74 27.44 1.82
C ALA A 393 16.82 25.90 1.98
N PRO A 394 16.77 25.13 0.87
CA PRO A 394 16.92 23.69 0.93
C PRO A 394 18.39 23.36 1.21
N ALA A 395 18.75 23.24 2.49
CA ALA A 395 19.92 22.46 2.87
C ALA A 395 19.72 21.04 2.32
N SER A 396 20.73 20.47 1.67
CA SER A 396 20.68 19.12 1.12
C SER A 396 20.09 18.15 2.15
N PRO A 397 18.98 17.44 1.86
CA PRO A 397 18.32 16.60 2.86
C PRO A 397 19.26 15.49 3.27
N SER A 398 19.74 15.54 4.51
CA SER A 398 20.58 14.48 5.07
C SER A 398 19.71 13.24 5.26
N PRO A 399 20.13 12.06 4.80
CA PRO A 399 19.33 10.85 4.97
C PRO A 399 19.24 10.55 6.47
N THR A 400 18.04 10.64 7.05
CA THR A 400 17.90 10.19 8.44
C THR A 400 17.74 8.68 8.47
N VAL A 401 18.20 8.11 9.57
CA VAL A 401 18.36 6.67 9.74
C VAL A 401 17.45 6.21 10.86
N THR A 402 16.39 5.46 10.53
CA THR A 402 15.69 4.65 11.53
C THR A 402 16.42 3.33 11.67
N GLN A 403 16.71 2.88 12.89
CA GLN A 403 17.42 1.62 13.13
C GLN A 403 16.70 0.74 14.15
N ALA A 404 16.87 -0.57 14.00
CA ALA A 404 16.49 -1.60 14.94
C ALA A 404 17.69 -2.53 15.18
N ILE A 405 17.98 -2.77 16.45
CA ILE A 405 19.08 -3.65 16.87
C ILE A 405 18.46 -4.91 17.47
N LEU A 406 18.79 -6.05 16.89
CA LEU A 406 18.34 -7.36 17.35
C LEU A 406 19.31 -7.91 18.40
N TYR A 407 18.78 -8.16 19.59
CA TYR A 407 19.43 -8.94 20.64
C TYR A 407 18.71 -10.26 20.85
N VAL A 408 19.48 -11.32 21.09
CA VAL A 408 18.99 -12.66 21.44
C VAL A 408 19.61 -13.10 22.75
N GLN A 409 18.83 -13.75 23.59
CA GLN A 409 19.30 -14.29 24.86
C GLN A 409 20.21 -15.51 24.64
N ARG A 410 21.34 -15.58 25.35
CA ARG A 410 22.31 -16.68 25.31
C ARG A 410 22.36 -17.37 26.69
N PRO A 411 21.32 -18.11 27.10
CA PRO A 411 21.29 -18.75 28.41
C PRO A 411 22.42 -19.79 28.52
N PRO A 412 23.07 -19.90 29.69
CA PRO A 412 24.03 -20.97 29.94
C PRO A 412 23.30 -22.32 30.02
N PRO A 413 23.98 -23.43 29.68
CA PRO A 413 23.38 -24.76 29.66
C PRO A 413 22.87 -25.26 31.03
N GLU A 414 23.24 -24.60 32.13
CA GLU A 414 22.83 -24.97 33.50
C GLU A 414 21.66 -24.11 34.03
N ALA A 415 21.37 -22.95 33.43
CA ALA A 415 20.31 -22.04 33.88
C ALA A 415 19.01 -22.18 33.07
N LEU A 416 18.76 -23.36 32.49
CA LEU A 416 17.62 -23.63 31.62
C LEU A 416 16.25 -23.42 32.29
N ASP A 417 16.17 -23.31 33.61
CA ASP A 417 14.88 -23.39 34.32
C ASP A 417 14.49 -22.21 35.24
N VAL A 418 15.38 -21.31 35.69
CA VAL A 418 14.97 -20.39 36.79
C VAL A 418 15.45 -18.93 36.69
N PHE A 419 16.65 -18.65 36.20
CA PHE A 419 17.22 -17.29 36.35
C PHE A 419 16.92 -16.30 35.21
N CYS A 420 16.44 -16.78 34.05
CA CYS A 420 16.23 -15.92 32.87
C CYS A 420 14.79 -15.56 32.52
N GLY A 421 13.87 -15.76 33.48
CA GLY A 421 12.48 -15.31 33.33
C GLY A 421 11.72 -16.07 32.24
N GLY A 422 11.29 -17.29 32.57
CA GLY A 422 10.31 -18.07 31.79
C GLY A 422 10.91 -19.27 31.06
N ALA A 423 10.10 -20.33 30.96
CA ALA A 423 10.42 -21.54 30.18
C ALA A 423 10.95 -21.15 28.80
N LEU A 424 12.04 -21.77 28.36
CA LEU A 424 12.55 -21.61 27.00
C LEU A 424 11.38 -21.71 26.03
N GLN A 425 11.12 -20.64 25.28
CA GLN A 425 10.15 -20.66 24.19
C GLN A 425 10.61 -21.68 23.12
N THR A 426 10.22 -22.94 23.31
CA THR A 426 10.56 -24.06 22.41
C THR A 426 9.86 -23.95 21.07
N VAL A 427 8.83 -23.10 20.99
CA VAL A 427 8.01 -22.86 19.82
C VAL A 427 8.50 -21.64 19.05
N PRO A 428 8.75 -21.75 17.73
CA PRO A 428 9.10 -20.61 16.90
C PRO A 428 8.09 -19.47 16.97
N VAL A 429 8.55 -18.23 16.79
CA VAL A 429 7.68 -17.06 16.73
C VAL A 429 6.72 -17.14 15.52
N PRO A 430 5.39 -17.16 15.71
CA PRO A 430 4.41 -17.41 14.64
C PRO A 430 4.54 -16.46 13.43
N VAL A 431 4.77 -15.16 13.66
CA VAL A 431 4.89 -14.19 12.57
C VAL A 431 6.11 -14.49 11.66
N VAL A 432 7.18 -15.03 12.22
CA VAL A 432 8.36 -15.45 11.44
C VAL A 432 8.04 -16.70 10.63
N MET A 433 7.33 -17.67 11.24
CA MET A 433 6.89 -18.89 10.57
C MET A 433 5.94 -18.61 9.39
N ASN A 434 4.99 -17.70 9.57
CA ASN A 434 4.08 -17.27 8.49
C ASN A 434 4.86 -16.65 7.32
N HIS A 435 5.89 -15.85 7.59
CA HIS A 435 6.75 -15.30 6.53
C HIS A 435 7.64 -16.35 5.87
N ILE A 436 8.18 -17.32 6.62
CA ILE A 436 8.92 -18.46 6.06
C ILE A 436 8.02 -19.24 5.09
N ALA A 437 6.79 -19.54 5.50
CA ALA A 437 5.84 -20.23 4.64
C ALA A 437 5.47 -19.40 3.42
N ARG A 438 5.18 -18.11 3.58
CA ARG A 438 4.88 -17.19 2.47
C ARG A 438 5.98 -17.15 1.42
N PHE A 439 7.25 -17.00 1.83
CA PHE A 439 8.37 -17.04 0.89
C PHE A 439 8.54 -18.42 0.25
N GLY A 440 8.26 -19.50 0.98
CA GLY A 440 8.25 -20.85 0.43
C GLY A 440 7.17 -21.07 -0.65
N VAL A 441 5.96 -20.55 -0.44
CA VAL A 441 4.88 -20.61 -1.46
C VAL A 441 5.24 -19.77 -2.68
N LEU A 442 5.82 -18.59 -2.46
CA LEU A 442 6.31 -17.74 -3.55
C LEU A 442 7.35 -18.48 -4.41
N GLU A 443 8.32 -19.16 -3.79
CA GLU A 443 9.33 -19.96 -4.49
C GLU A 443 8.72 -21.17 -5.22
N MET A 444 7.77 -21.85 -4.59
CA MET A 444 7.03 -22.97 -5.20
C MET A 444 6.29 -22.53 -6.46
N VAL A 445 5.50 -21.46 -6.39
CA VAL A 445 4.73 -20.94 -7.52
C VAL A 445 5.65 -20.40 -8.61
N ALA A 446 6.72 -19.67 -8.25
CA ALA A 446 7.69 -19.17 -9.22
C ALA A 446 8.34 -20.31 -10.00
N THR A 447 8.80 -21.35 -9.29
CA THR A 447 9.39 -22.54 -9.89
C THR A 447 8.39 -23.23 -10.81
N PHE A 448 7.15 -23.43 -10.36
CA PHE A 448 6.10 -24.06 -11.15
C PHE A 448 5.80 -23.30 -12.46
N VAL A 449 5.68 -21.97 -12.39
CA VAL A 449 5.43 -21.14 -13.59
C VAL A 449 6.58 -21.21 -14.59
N ASP A 450 7.83 -21.33 -14.12
CA ASP A 450 9.00 -21.43 -14.99
C ASP A 450 9.18 -22.86 -15.55
N THR A 451 8.97 -23.89 -14.74
CA THR A 451 9.22 -25.28 -15.14
C THR A 451 8.05 -25.92 -15.89
N ASP A 452 6.82 -25.66 -15.46
CA ASP A 452 5.64 -26.36 -15.95
C ASP A 452 4.88 -25.50 -16.95
N ILE A 453 4.65 -24.22 -16.66
CA ILE A 453 4.01 -23.33 -17.65
C ILE A 453 5.04 -22.85 -18.69
N GLY A 454 6.31 -22.69 -18.32
CA GLY A 454 7.37 -22.25 -19.25
C GLY A 454 7.78 -23.30 -20.28
N ARG A 455 7.59 -24.59 -20.00
CA ARG A 455 7.90 -25.69 -20.94
C ARG A 455 6.73 -26.08 -21.85
N HIS A 456 5.50 -25.74 -21.48
CA HIS A 456 4.30 -26.13 -22.21
C HIS A 456 3.64 -24.91 -22.86
N SER A 457 3.49 -24.94 -24.18
CA SER A 457 2.77 -23.88 -24.92
C SER A 457 1.27 -23.83 -24.60
N THR A 458 0.73 -24.89 -24.00
CA THR A 458 -0.68 -25.00 -23.61
C THR A 458 -0.81 -25.54 -22.19
N VAL A 459 -1.59 -24.83 -21.36
CA VAL A 459 -2.02 -25.30 -20.04
C VAL A 459 -2.95 -26.50 -20.21
N THR A 460 -2.57 -27.67 -19.69
CA THR A 460 -3.39 -28.89 -19.67
C THR A 460 -3.98 -29.14 -18.28
N ALA A 461 -4.96 -30.04 -18.18
CA ALA A 461 -5.51 -30.46 -16.89
C ALA A 461 -4.45 -31.07 -15.96
N GLU A 462 -3.41 -31.71 -16.54
CA GLU A 462 -2.27 -32.27 -15.79
C GLU A 462 -1.43 -31.19 -15.10
N VAL A 463 -1.32 -30.00 -15.71
CA VAL A 463 -0.60 -28.87 -15.11
C VAL A 463 -1.31 -28.42 -13.82
N ALA A 464 -2.64 -28.35 -13.82
CA ALA A 464 -3.42 -27.98 -12.64
C ALA A 464 -3.30 -29.01 -11.51
N THR A 465 -3.38 -30.31 -11.82
CA THR A 465 -3.22 -31.38 -10.82
C THR A 465 -1.81 -31.41 -10.23
N LYS A 466 -0.79 -31.06 -11.02
CA LYS A 466 0.59 -30.93 -10.54
C LYS A 466 0.74 -29.81 -9.51
N LEU A 467 0.15 -28.64 -9.74
CA LEU A 467 0.17 -27.53 -8.77
C LEU A 467 -0.52 -27.93 -7.46
N ARG A 468 -1.70 -28.58 -7.56
CA ARG A 468 -2.43 -29.11 -6.40
C ARG A 468 -1.56 -30.08 -5.59
N ALA A 469 -0.90 -31.03 -6.25
CA ALA A 469 -0.02 -31.99 -5.59
C ALA A 469 1.23 -31.34 -4.96
N GLN A 470 1.78 -30.28 -5.56
CA GLN A 470 2.88 -29.50 -4.96
C GLN A 470 2.42 -28.76 -3.70
N TRP A 471 1.22 -28.16 -3.72
CA TRP A 471 0.61 -27.52 -2.57
C TRP A 471 0.37 -28.51 -1.42
N GLU A 472 -0.23 -29.67 -1.70
CA GLU A 472 -0.48 -30.71 -0.68
C GLU A 472 0.83 -31.17 -0.01
N LYS A 473 1.88 -31.39 -0.81
CA LYS A 473 3.22 -31.71 -0.28
C LYS A 473 3.79 -30.58 0.57
N PHE A 474 3.59 -29.33 0.15
CA PHE A 474 4.04 -28.15 0.88
C PHE A 474 3.38 -28.06 2.27
N VAL A 475 2.06 -28.28 2.33
CA VAL A 475 1.26 -28.29 3.56
C VAL A 475 1.65 -29.48 4.44
N GLN A 476 1.74 -30.68 3.88
CA GLN A 476 2.08 -31.90 4.62
C GLN A 476 3.46 -31.80 5.29
N ALA A 477 4.45 -31.20 4.61
CA ALA A 477 5.78 -30.96 5.17
C ALA A 477 5.78 -30.02 6.39
N ARG A 478 4.68 -29.29 6.61
CA ARG A 478 4.53 -28.25 7.65
C ARG A 478 3.34 -28.48 8.58
N GLN A 479 2.71 -29.66 8.51
CA GLN A 479 1.51 -29.99 9.31
C GLN A 479 1.72 -29.89 10.83
N PHE A 480 2.96 -29.98 11.31
CA PHE A 480 3.32 -29.88 12.73
C PHE A 480 3.86 -28.51 13.12
N TRP A 481 3.84 -27.52 12.23
CA TRP A 481 4.30 -26.17 12.53
C TRP A 481 3.26 -25.43 13.36
N SER A 482 3.58 -25.18 14.62
CA SER A 482 2.73 -24.43 15.54
C SER A 482 2.64 -22.95 15.14
N GLY A 483 1.43 -22.40 15.15
CA GLY A 483 1.18 -20.98 14.87
C GLY A 483 1.24 -20.60 13.39
N LEU A 484 1.29 -21.59 12.50
CA LEU A 484 1.26 -21.37 11.06
C LEU A 484 -0.19 -21.11 10.58
N ASP A 485 -0.41 -19.98 9.92
CA ASP A 485 -1.67 -19.65 9.24
C ASP A 485 -1.44 -19.63 7.73
N LEU A 486 -2.04 -20.60 7.04
CA LEU A 486 -1.99 -20.74 5.58
C LEU A 486 -3.29 -20.34 4.89
N GLY A 487 -4.35 -19.95 5.61
CA GLY A 487 -5.70 -19.86 5.04
C GLY A 487 -5.77 -18.97 3.79
N VAL A 488 -5.19 -17.76 3.86
CA VAL A 488 -5.15 -16.84 2.71
C VAL A 488 -4.37 -17.42 1.53
N LEU A 489 -3.25 -18.11 1.79
CA LEU A 489 -2.43 -18.72 0.74
C LEU A 489 -3.11 -19.96 0.14
N GLU A 490 -3.86 -20.70 0.94
CA GLU A 490 -4.67 -21.84 0.51
C GLU A 490 -5.76 -21.39 -0.47
N ASP A 491 -6.47 -20.32 -0.15
CA ASP A 491 -7.49 -19.73 -1.01
C ASP A 491 -6.88 -19.26 -2.34
N GLU A 492 -5.74 -18.56 -2.29
CA GLU A 492 -5.05 -18.06 -3.48
C GLU A 492 -4.52 -19.20 -4.37
N VAL A 493 -3.89 -20.23 -3.79
CA VAL A 493 -3.37 -21.38 -4.56
C VAL A 493 -4.52 -22.22 -5.13
N SER A 494 -5.60 -22.43 -4.35
CA SER A 494 -6.80 -23.12 -4.84
C SER A 494 -7.44 -22.38 -6.01
N TRP A 495 -7.44 -21.05 -5.96
CA TRP A 495 -7.91 -20.21 -7.06
C TRP A 495 -7.03 -20.33 -8.30
N MET A 496 -5.70 -20.36 -8.16
CA MET A 496 -4.79 -20.61 -9.29
C MET A 496 -5.08 -21.96 -9.95
N VAL A 497 -5.28 -23.02 -9.15
CA VAL A 497 -5.63 -24.35 -9.67
C VAL A 497 -6.95 -24.30 -10.45
N ASN A 498 -7.98 -23.65 -9.92
CA ASN A 498 -9.27 -23.49 -10.61
C ASN A 498 -9.14 -22.73 -11.94
N ILE A 499 -8.31 -21.68 -11.99
CA ILE A 499 -8.04 -20.95 -13.24
C ILE A 499 -7.33 -21.87 -14.25
N LEU A 500 -6.34 -22.65 -13.84
CA LEU A 500 -5.65 -23.60 -14.72
C LEU A 500 -6.60 -24.68 -15.27
N GLU A 501 -7.50 -25.21 -14.44
CA GLU A 501 -8.52 -26.18 -14.86
C GLU A 501 -9.48 -25.58 -15.90
N LYS A 502 -9.93 -24.33 -15.68
CA LYS A 502 -10.75 -23.60 -16.65
C LYS A 502 -9.99 -23.35 -17.96
N ALA A 503 -8.72 -22.95 -17.89
CA ALA A 503 -7.89 -22.69 -19.06
C ALA A 503 -7.70 -23.95 -19.92
N ALA A 504 -7.48 -25.11 -19.28
CA ALA A 504 -7.39 -26.40 -19.96
C ALA A 504 -8.67 -26.77 -20.72
N SER A 505 -9.84 -26.35 -20.23
CA SER A 505 -11.13 -26.63 -20.89
C SER A 505 -11.47 -25.69 -22.06
N ARG A 506 -10.88 -24.49 -22.10
CA ARG A 506 -11.24 -23.41 -23.05
C ARG A 506 -10.14 -23.02 -24.04
N SER A 507 -8.99 -23.70 -24.01
CA SER A 507 -7.80 -23.34 -24.82
C SER A 507 -7.26 -21.92 -24.55
N GLY A 508 -7.60 -21.34 -23.38
CA GLY A 508 -7.23 -19.98 -22.93
C GLY A 508 -6.01 -19.97 -21.99
N SER A 509 -4.86 -20.48 -22.47
CA SER A 509 -3.63 -20.67 -21.68
C SER A 509 -3.01 -19.35 -21.15
N SER A 510 -3.22 -18.25 -21.88
CA SER A 510 -2.56 -16.96 -21.63
C SER A 510 -3.09 -16.27 -20.36
N ALA A 511 -4.42 -16.25 -20.14
CA ALA A 511 -5.02 -15.61 -18.96
C ALA A 511 -4.57 -16.24 -17.63
N ALA A 512 -4.47 -17.57 -17.58
CA ALA A 512 -3.98 -18.29 -16.41
C ALA A 512 -2.53 -17.92 -16.08
N THR A 513 -1.70 -17.87 -17.12
CA THR A 513 -0.29 -17.46 -17.00
C THR A 513 -0.19 -16.00 -16.53
N ALA A 514 -0.98 -15.10 -17.12
CA ALA A 514 -1.04 -13.69 -16.74
C ALA A 514 -1.48 -13.49 -15.28
N TYR A 515 -2.49 -14.23 -14.82
CA TYR A 515 -2.92 -14.22 -13.41
C TYR A 515 -1.77 -14.60 -12.48
N MET A 516 -1.11 -15.74 -12.72
CA MET A 516 -0.05 -16.23 -11.84
C MET A 516 1.19 -15.32 -11.88
N LEU A 517 1.54 -14.76 -13.03
CA LEU A 517 2.64 -13.81 -13.16
C LEU A 517 2.33 -12.47 -12.46
N SER A 518 1.07 -12.02 -12.49
CA SER A 518 0.62 -10.86 -11.71
C SER A 518 0.70 -11.14 -10.20
N TRP A 519 0.24 -12.31 -9.75
CA TRP A 519 0.38 -12.75 -8.35
C TRP A 519 1.84 -12.79 -7.90
N LEU A 520 2.73 -13.36 -8.74
CA LEU A 520 4.17 -13.39 -8.48
C LEU A 520 4.74 -11.98 -8.37
N SER A 521 4.36 -11.08 -9.28
CA SER A 521 4.79 -9.69 -9.22
C SER A 521 4.36 -9.02 -7.91
N SER A 522 3.13 -9.25 -7.48
CA SER A 522 2.58 -8.73 -6.23
C SER A 522 3.38 -9.18 -5.01
N TYR A 523 3.60 -10.49 -4.87
CA TYR A 523 4.32 -11.05 -3.74
C TYR A 523 5.82 -10.74 -3.76
N GLN A 524 6.45 -10.68 -4.94
CA GLN A 524 7.85 -10.30 -5.09
C GLN A 524 8.08 -8.84 -4.69
N MET A 525 7.24 -7.93 -5.20
CA MET A 525 7.36 -6.50 -4.96
C MET A 525 6.64 -6.04 -3.70
N GLN A 526 5.96 -6.96 -3.01
CA GLN A 526 5.14 -6.72 -1.82
C GLN A 526 4.18 -5.54 -2.01
N ARG A 527 3.46 -5.56 -3.14
CA ARG A 527 2.57 -4.50 -3.64
C ARG A 527 1.35 -5.14 -4.27
N PRO A 528 0.15 -4.57 -4.11
CA PRO A 528 -1.02 -5.14 -4.77
C PRO A 528 -0.94 -4.90 -6.28
N THR A 529 -1.26 -5.95 -7.03
CA THR A 529 -1.43 -5.92 -8.49
C THR A 529 -2.82 -6.46 -8.82
N ALA A 530 -3.43 -5.98 -9.90
CA ALA A 530 -4.68 -6.55 -10.38
C ALA A 530 -4.43 -7.91 -11.04
N MET A 531 -5.22 -8.91 -10.67
CA MET A 531 -5.09 -10.29 -11.15
C MET A 531 -6.36 -10.66 -11.94
N GLY A 532 -6.50 -10.11 -13.14
CA GLY A 532 -7.65 -10.29 -14.03
C GLY A 532 -8.82 -9.34 -13.75
N SER A 533 -8.96 -8.83 -12.52
CA SER A 533 -9.98 -7.85 -12.12
C SER A 533 -9.42 -6.89 -11.06
N PRO A 534 -9.89 -5.63 -10.98
CA PRO A 534 -9.54 -4.71 -9.90
C PRO A 534 -9.92 -5.21 -8.50
N ASP A 535 -10.87 -6.13 -8.40
CA ASP A 535 -11.30 -6.72 -7.12
C ASP A 535 -10.44 -7.94 -6.72
N SER A 536 -9.68 -8.51 -7.67
CA SER A 536 -8.75 -9.61 -7.42
C SER A 536 -7.35 -9.05 -7.19
N VAL A 537 -7.05 -8.70 -5.94
CA VAL A 537 -5.76 -8.18 -5.49
C VAL A 537 -5.29 -8.94 -4.24
N ALA A 538 -3.98 -9.06 -4.05
CA ALA A 538 -3.44 -9.70 -2.85
C ALA A 538 -3.73 -8.83 -1.61
N ALA A 539 -4.70 -9.25 -0.79
CA ALA A 539 -5.19 -8.48 0.35
C ALA A 539 -4.09 -8.09 1.35
N ALA A 540 -3.05 -8.92 1.46
CA ALA A 540 -1.90 -8.71 2.34
C ALA A 540 -1.12 -7.41 2.07
N PHE A 541 -1.30 -6.76 0.90
CA PHE A 541 -0.61 -5.52 0.53
C PHE A 541 -1.55 -4.34 0.30
N VAL A 542 -2.85 -4.53 0.48
CA VAL A 542 -3.83 -3.46 0.29
C VAL A 542 -3.80 -2.51 1.49
N THR A 543 -3.55 -1.24 1.23
CA THR A 543 -3.57 -0.18 2.25
C THR A 543 -4.96 0.45 2.37
N VAL A 544 -5.23 1.15 3.47
CA VAL A 544 -6.49 1.91 3.65
C VAL A 544 -6.70 2.92 2.52
N ASN A 545 -5.64 3.58 2.06
CA ASN A 545 -5.72 4.54 0.94
C ASN A 545 -6.13 3.88 -0.38
N MET A 546 -5.66 2.66 -0.62
CA MET A 546 -6.07 1.88 -1.79
C MET A 546 -7.58 1.60 -1.76
N GLN A 547 -8.11 1.21 -0.60
CA GLN A 547 -9.54 0.97 -0.43
C GLN A 547 -10.36 2.25 -0.65
N LEU A 548 -9.92 3.39 -0.09
CA LEU A 548 -10.58 4.68 -0.29
C LEU A 548 -10.56 5.11 -1.76
N THR A 549 -9.42 4.96 -2.44
CA THR A 549 -9.29 5.31 -3.87
C THR A 549 -10.20 4.42 -4.74
N LEU A 550 -10.32 3.13 -4.44
CA LEU A 550 -11.25 2.23 -5.12
C LEU A 550 -12.72 2.61 -4.88
N LEU A 551 -13.07 3.09 -3.68
CA LEU A 551 -14.41 3.60 -3.40
C LEU A 551 -14.74 4.85 -4.22
N GLU A 552 -13.77 5.75 -4.45
CA GLU A 552 -13.94 6.91 -5.34
C GLU A 552 -14.24 6.49 -6.78
N VAL A 553 -13.49 5.51 -7.31
CA VAL A 553 -13.74 4.92 -8.64
C VAL A 553 -15.17 4.36 -8.74
N ARG A 554 -15.58 3.57 -7.74
CA ARG A 554 -16.91 2.93 -7.71
C ARG A 554 -18.05 3.94 -7.61
N LYS A 555 -17.86 5.03 -6.86
CA LYS A 555 -18.86 6.10 -6.72
C LYS A 555 -18.89 7.05 -7.91
N GLY A 556 -17.97 6.92 -8.87
CA GLY A 556 -17.83 7.85 -9.99
C GLY A 556 -17.50 9.27 -9.54
N ILE A 557 -16.95 9.44 -8.34
CA ILE A 557 -16.57 10.75 -7.81
C ILE A 557 -15.25 11.11 -8.47
N VAL A 558 -15.33 11.74 -9.63
CA VAL A 558 -14.22 12.54 -10.17
C VAL A 558 -14.28 13.86 -9.41
N THR A 559 -13.50 14.00 -8.34
CA THR A 559 -13.28 15.31 -7.71
C THR A 559 -12.48 16.17 -8.69
N LEU A 560 -13.16 16.77 -9.66
CA LEU A 560 -12.66 18.01 -10.24
C LEU A 560 -12.73 19.06 -9.13
N PRO A 561 -11.70 19.89 -8.93
CA PRO A 561 -11.92 21.13 -8.20
C PRO A 561 -13.12 21.82 -8.87
N PRO A 562 -14.16 22.21 -8.12
CA PRO A 562 -15.35 22.80 -8.71
C PRO A 562 -14.90 23.98 -9.59
N PRO A 563 -15.47 24.15 -10.80
CA PRO A 563 -15.25 25.37 -11.56
C PRO A 563 -15.58 26.53 -10.63
N GLN A 564 -14.65 27.50 -10.50
CA GLN A 564 -14.90 28.67 -9.67
C GLN A 564 -16.24 29.25 -10.13
N PRO A 565 -17.27 29.27 -9.26
CA PRO A 565 -18.53 29.88 -9.64
C PRO A 565 -18.26 31.36 -9.94
N PRO A 566 -18.98 31.98 -10.90
CA PRO A 566 -18.92 33.42 -11.07
C PRO A 566 -19.18 34.06 -9.71
N ILE A 567 -18.37 35.06 -9.36
CA ILE A 567 -18.44 35.76 -8.08
C ILE A 567 -19.84 36.38 -7.97
N VAL A 568 -20.71 35.72 -7.21
CA VAL A 568 -22.01 36.28 -6.81
C VAL A 568 -21.80 36.83 -5.41
N CYS A 569 -21.71 38.15 -5.29
CA CYS A 569 -21.78 38.81 -4.00
C CYS A 569 -23.21 38.63 -3.47
N VAL A 570 -23.35 37.99 -2.32
CA VAL A 570 -24.61 37.96 -1.56
C VAL A 570 -24.32 38.58 -0.20
N ASP A 571 -25.00 39.67 0.13
CA ASP A 571 -24.95 40.26 1.46
C ASP A 571 -25.56 39.29 2.48
N PRO A 572 -24.85 38.93 3.57
CA PRO A 572 -25.38 38.02 4.56
C PRO A 572 -26.34 38.76 5.48
N LEU A 573 -27.65 38.55 5.29
CA LEU A 573 -28.63 38.91 6.30
C LEU A 573 -28.70 37.78 7.36
N PRO A 574 -28.46 38.04 8.65
CA PRO A 574 -28.61 37.01 9.68
C PRO A 574 -30.10 36.72 9.94
N PRO A 575 -30.47 35.48 10.32
CA PRO A 575 -31.85 35.14 10.65
C PRO A 575 -32.30 35.88 11.93
N PRO A 576 -33.58 36.30 12.03
CA PRO A 576 -34.05 37.12 13.15
C PRO A 576 -34.19 36.31 14.45
N LEU A 577 -33.67 36.88 15.54
CA LEU A 577 -33.67 36.33 16.90
C LEU A 577 -35.01 36.47 17.67
N PHE A 578 -36.09 36.95 17.02
CA PHE A 578 -37.37 37.21 17.66
C PHE A 578 -38.55 36.67 16.84
N LYS A 579 -39.52 36.02 17.49
CA LYS A 579 -40.84 35.73 16.91
C LYS A 579 -41.93 36.56 17.62
N PRO A 580 -42.86 37.18 16.87
CA PRO A 580 -43.98 37.94 17.44
C PRO A 580 -44.91 37.01 18.22
N SER A 581 -45.45 37.47 19.35
CA SER A 581 -46.21 36.63 20.29
C SER A 581 -47.63 36.25 19.83
N GLY A 582 -48.05 36.65 18.63
CA GLY A 582 -49.34 36.27 18.05
C GLY A 582 -50.57 36.92 18.70
N ARG A 583 -50.39 37.99 19.49
CA ARG A 583 -51.47 38.94 19.84
C ARG A 583 -51.14 40.28 19.17
N ASN A 584 -52.15 41.03 18.74
CA ASN A 584 -52.00 42.32 18.02
C ASN A 584 -51.52 43.44 18.94
N ASP A 585 -50.34 43.24 19.54
CA ASP A 585 -49.65 44.14 20.43
C ASP A 585 -48.14 43.88 20.28
N ASP A 586 -47.33 44.94 20.23
CA ASP A 586 -45.91 44.93 19.84
C ASP A 586 -44.97 44.32 20.90
N THR A 587 -45.19 43.04 21.26
CA THR A 587 -44.31 42.31 22.19
C THR A 587 -43.82 40.98 21.61
N TYR A 588 -42.54 40.67 21.88
CA TYR A 588 -41.82 39.49 21.41
C TYR A 588 -41.45 38.58 22.60
N ARG A 589 -41.50 37.25 22.45
CA ARG A 589 -41.04 36.29 23.48
C ARG A 589 -39.70 35.66 23.12
N VAL A 590 -38.79 35.63 24.10
CA VAL A 590 -37.52 34.87 24.07
C VAL A 590 -37.81 33.42 24.43
N VAL A 591 -37.46 32.47 23.55
CA VAL A 591 -37.71 31.03 23.75
C VAL A 591 -36.40 30.33 24.11
N ASN A 592 -35.87 30.57 25.32
CA ASN A 592 -35.31 29.53 26.20
C ASN A 592 -34.84 30.15 27.52
N THR A 593 -35.31 29.62 28.66
CA THR A 593 -35.12 30.20 30.01
C THR A 593 -34.16 29.37 30.89
N ALA A 594 -33.21 28.64 30.31
CA ALA A 594 -32.33 27.75 31.08
C ALA A 594 -30.98 28.36 31.53
N TYR A 595 -30.59 29.58 31.13
CA TYR A 595 -29.29 30.15 31.54
C TYR A 595 -29.33 31.69 31.73
N PRO A 596 -28.64 32.23 32.76
CA PRO A 596 -28.67 33.66 33.10
C PRO A 596 -27.87 34.58 32.15
N PRO A 597 -28.18 35.90 32.08
CA PRO A 597 -28.09 36.70 30.85
C PRO A 597 -26.74 37.39 30.57
N SER A 598 -25.72 37.26 31.41
CA SER A 598 -24.59 38.20 31.38
C SER A 598 -23.21 37.62 31.05
N VAL A 599 -23.11 36.31 30.77
CA VAL A 599 -21.78 35.67 30.51
C VAL A 599 -21.71 34.94 29.16
N LEU A 600 -22.85 34.61 28.54
CA LEU A 600 -22.86 33.80 27.32
C LEU A 600 -22.90 34.62 26.01
N VAL A 601 -23.42 35.85 26.02
CA VAL A 601 -23.58 36.65 24.79
C VAL A 601 -22.23 37.05 24.21
N ASP A 602 -21.28 37.47 25.05
CA ASP A 602 -19.94 37.85 24.60
C ASP A 602 -19.12 36.63 24.16
N ALA A 603 -19.26 35.50 24.84
CA ALA A 603 -18.61 34.25 24.47
C ALA A 603 -19.18 33.66 23.16
N ILE A 604 -20.49 33.79 22.92
CA ILE A 604 -21.13 33.38 21.65
C ILE A 604 -20.75 34.34 20.53
N ASN A 605 -20.73 35.65 20.78
CA ASN A 605 -20.29 36.62 19.79
C ASN A 605 -18.82 36.41 19.41
N GLU A 606 -17.96 36.14 20.38
CA GLU A 606 -16.55 35.83 20.12
C GLU A 606 -16.40 34.48 19.41
N ALA A 607 -17.11 33.44 19.83
CA ALA A 607 -17.10 32.14 19.15
C ALA A 607 -17.62 32.24 17.70
N MET A 608 -18.68 33.00 17.45
CA MET A 608 -19.19 33.22 16.09
C MET A 608 -18.23 34.07 15.25
N LYS A 609 -17.55 35.05 15.85
CA LYS A 609 -16.53 35.86 15.18
C LYS A 609 -15.30 35.03 14.81
N GLN A 610 -14.87 34.13 15.70
CA GLN A 610 -13.77 33.18 15.45
C GLN A 610 -14.17 32.13 14.42
N MET A 611 -15.40 31.60 14.46
CA MET A 611 -15.89 30.65 13.47
C MET A 611 -16.06 31.29 12.09
N HIS A 612 -16.48 32.56 12.04
CA HIS A 612 -16.54 33.34 10.82
C HIS A 612 -15.14 33.69 10.27
N LEU A 613 -14.19 34.08 11.12
CA LEU A 613 -12.79 34.30 10.72
C LEU A 613 -12.14 33.01 10.22
N ALA A 614 -12.42 31.88 10.86
CA ALA A 614 -11.95 30.56 10.42
C ALA A 614 -12.57 30.15 9.08
N LEU A 615 -13.86 30.43 8.85
CA LEU A 615 -14.53 30.22 7.56
C LEU A 615 -14.00 31.16 6.47
N VAL A 616 -13.63 32.39 6.80
CA VAL A 616 -13.03 33.36 5.86
C VAL A 616 -11.59 32.97 5.51
N GLN A 617 -10.78 32.55 6.48
CA GLN A 617 -9.43 32.02 6.22
C GLN A 617 -9.46 30.70 5.45
N ALA A 618 -10.42 29.81 5.74
CA ALA A 618 -10.60 28.55 5.04
C ALA A 618 -11.13 28.71 3.60
N SER A 619 -11.75 29.85 3.27
CA SER A 619 -12.37 30.08 1.95
C SER A 619 -11.50 30.84 0.94
N LYS A 620 -10.29 31.32 1.31
CA LYS A 620 -9.40 32.11 0.42
C LYS A 620 -10.09 33.32 -0.28
N LEU A 621 -11.17 33.88 0.27
CA LEU A 621 -11.85 35.04 -0.29
C LEU A 621 -11.35 36.33 0.39
N GLN A 622 -10.93 37.33 -0.41
CA GLN A 622 -10.53 38.65 0.10
C GLN A 622 -11.75 39.47 0.53
N ARG A 623 -11.64 40.15 1.68
CA ARG A 623 -12.65 41.05 2.25
C ARG A 623 -12.59 42.41 1.52
N CYS A 624 -13.71 42.87 0.99
CA CYS A 624 -13.82 44.26 0.53
C CYS A 624 -14.18 45.13 1.75
N ASP A 625 -13.27 46.01 2.16
CA ASP A 625 -13.56 47.01 3.18
C ASP A 625 -14.44 48.11 2.58
N GLY A 626 -15.70 48.15 3.01
CA GLY A 626 -16.65 49.20 2.66
C GLY A 626 -16.45 50.42 3.54
N ALA A 627 -15.78 51.44 3.02
CA ALA A 627 -15.88 52.80 3.51
C ALA A 627 -15.78 53.79 2.35
N GLY A 628 -16.82 54.62 2.18
CA GLY A 628 -16.67 55.97 1.62
C GLY A 628 -17.22 56.17 0.23
N VAL A 629 -18.43 56.69 0.18
CA VAL A 629 -19.13 57.29 -0.95
C VAL A 629 -18.50 58.66 -1.31
N ASP A 630 -18.77 59.11 -2.54
CA ASP A 630 -18.57 60.46 -3.12
C ASP A 630 -17.19 60.84 -3.67
N ALA A 631 -17.08 60.88 -5.01
CA ALA A 631 -17.04 62.16 -5.74
C ALA A 631 -16.78 61.94 -7.26
N MET A 632 -17.65 62.54 -8.07
CA MET A 632 -17.35 63.24 -9.32
C MET A 632 -16.59 62.48 -10.44
N MET A 633 -17.32 62.12 -11.50
CA MET A 633 -16.76 62.05 -12.86
C MET A 633 -16.11 63.38 -13.24
N PRO A 634 -15.01 63.38 -14.02
CA PRO A 634 -15.21 63.80 -15.41
C PRO A 634 -14.44 63.02 -16.48
N ARG A 635 -15.01 63.10 -17.68
CA ARG A 635 -14.47 62.80 -19.01
C ARG A 635 -13.07 63.39 -19.27
N ALA A 636 -12.25 62.64 -20.01
CA ALA A 636 -11.55 63.01 -21.26
C ALA A 636 -10.52 61.89 -21.57
N ALA A 637 -10.58 61.17 -22.70
CA ALA A 637 -10.03 61.57 -24.00
C ALA A 637 -8.57 62.06 -23.93
N GLY A 638 -7.64 61.32 -24.54
CA GLY A 638 -6.28 61.82 -24.79
C GLY A 638 -5.23 60.73 -24.97
N ALA A 639 -4.65 60.71 -26.16
CA ALA A 639 -3.65 59.78 -26.66
C ALA A 639 -2.18 60.22 -26.38
N PHE A 640 -1.26 59.36 -26.84
CA PHE A 640 0.20 59.53 -26.99
C PHE A 640 1.04 59.46 -25.71
N ALA A 641 2.20 58.80 -25.67
CA ALA A 641 3.14 58.42 -26.74
C ALA A 641 3.73 57.01 -26.54
#